data_AF-K1W1M7-F1
#
_entry.id   AF-K1W1M7-F1
#
_cell.length_a   1.000
_cell.length_b   1.000
_cell.length_c   1.000
_cell.angle_alpha   90.00
_cell.angle_beta   90.00
_cell.angle_gamma   90.00
#
_symmetry.space_group_name_H-M   'P 1'
#
loop_
_entity.id
_entity.type
_entity.pdbx_description
1 polymer ?
#
loop_
_entity_poly.entity_id
_entity_poly.type
_entity_poly.pdbx_seq_one_letter_code
_entity_poly.pdbx_strand_id
1 'polypeptide(L)'
;MSEVLHHIVLKSRDISSNVINGDNPVKFDPSNPITLFIVQLFIIITFTQGLGWCFKWIQQPKVIAEVIGGILLGPTAFGRIPGFTENIFPKQSVSYLNLVSTVGLVLFLFVVGLEVDPAVMKRNGRNSALISIAGMIIPFGLGAAVAVPIYHNFTDQSNEFGHFVLFICVSMSITAFPVLCRILTATKLLDTQVGVIVLAAGVGNDVVGWVLLALTLALTTAGSGVNAVYILLCAVGWSIILLWPIRKAYYWLVRRSGSLENGPTPMIMTITLLIVFASAFVTSIIGVHPIFGGFLAGLIIPHEGGFAIAITERIDDLVTMLFLPIYFVLSGLNTNLAALDTGKIWGYIILLTVIGFVGKFFGCAGVAKLCGYTWRESGAIGMLMSCKGLVELIVLNVGLQVGIINQELFSMLVLVAVFLTVITTPGTLAIYPKRYHERLSAKPKNNAQGGPNGDRARNQASRNAFLRSSGGAAGGREYTSRLLVVLQRIEHLAATMFITQMLEPVTNTMNPGVTAKIAAPPAKSESQESDITEGKGQLSRTNSNGDASLPPPPPMAVADAREAVHIDALKLIELTGRTFSVMQSAEKDQLLLSDDALQLFRQFGRLRGIDVEPHISVIGQEGYSNAVADYTEELGSELVIIPWTVPNVSNNALVNTAADGASIASPSSAAPPTPFDGIFAADGSPMYTHFIRNVFTRCHADVAVFIDRGFGGVAATFTPGFGQHIFFPFFGGPDDRLALRLVIQFCHHANVTATIVRVHHGDLDESDAETVDMKDKNISEEVKAHQAALLSNQLTVGGAKLDEQSRTVSGTADNIAWEYYTTTDGAIADDALPRINFVERSSSHPLREAVRTAETDLAMSKDQPMWRPLLVVVGRGRRRAMLSHERELSEILAERGQNPTVGAELRKTVGDPATALILASGKTNQASYLVCEAGQ
;
A
#
# COMPACT_ATOMS: atom_id res chain seq x y z
N MET A 1 -86.00 4.33 -8.27
CA MET A 1 -85.70 5.65 -7.68
C MET A 1 -84.36 5.51 -6.96
N SER A 2 -83.23 5.63 -7.67
CA SER A 2 -82.61 6.84 -8.25
C SER A 2 -81.64 7.49 -7.27
N GLU A 3 -80.36 7.47 -7.65
CA GLU A 3 -79.21 8.28 -7.17
C GLU A 3 -78.74 7.96 -5.74
N VAL A 4 -77.50 7.55 -5.48
CA VAL A 4 -76.25 8.25 -5.83
C VAL A 4 -75.14 7.25 -6.18
N LEU A 5 -74.77 7.20 -7.46
CA LEU A 5 -73.52 6.63 -7.96
C LEU A 5 -72.40 7.65 -7.64
N HIS A 6 -71.76 7.52 -6.49
CA HIS A 6 -70.51 8.24 -6.25
C HIS A 6 -69.42 7.56 -7.08
N HIS A 7 -69.01 8.27 -8.14
CA HIS A 7 -67.77 8.08 -8.87
C HIS A 7 -66.63 7.71 -7.90
N ILE A 8 -66.25 6.44 -7.84
CA ILE A 8 -64.87 6.07 -7.56
C ILE A 8 -64.13 6.52 -8.82
N VAL A 9 -63.57 7.74 -8.77
CA VAL A 9 -62.56 8.14 -9.73
C VAL A 9 -61.36 7.25 -9.45
N LEU A 10 -61.33 6.08 -10.10
CA LEU A 10 -60.08 5.43 -10.47
C LEU A 10 -59.33 6.45 -11.31
N LYS A 11 -58.59 7.36 -10.66
CA LYS A 11 -57.66 8.24 -11.35
C LYS A 11 -56.60 7.31 -11.91
N SER A 12 -56.76 6.97 -13.18
CA SER A 12 -55.74 6.30 -13.98
C SER A 12 -54.44 7.06 -13.77
N ARG A 13 -53.45 6.39 -13.18
CA ARG A 13 -52.11 6.92 -12.97
C ARG A 13 -51.54 7.31 -14.33
N ASP A 14 -51.32 8.59 -14.51
CA ASP A 14 -50.38 9.05 -15.50
C ASP A 14 -48.97 8.76 -14.98
N ILE A 15 -48.19 8.05 -15.79
CA ILE A 15 -46.74 7.83 -15.59
C ILE A 15 -45.97 9.18 -15.75
N SER A 16 -46.68 10.29 -15.92
CA SER A 16 -46.22 11.62 -16.31
C SER A 16 -46.61 12.73 -15.32
N SER A 17 -46.61 12.46 -14.01
CA SER A 17 -46.53 13.55 -13.02
C SER A 17 -45.12 14.15 -13.06
N ASN A 18 -44.92 15.07 -14.00
CA ASN A 18 -43.64 15.70 -14.28
C ASN A 18 -43.68 17.17 -13.84
N VAL A 19 -42.54 17.72 -13.45
CA VAL A 19 -42.39 19.16 -13.10
C VAL A 19 -42.93 20.08 -14.21
N ILE A 20 -42.84 19.61 -15.46
CA ILE A 20 -43.35 20.30 -16.66
C ILE A 20 -44.89 20.45 -16.66
N ASN A 21 -45.61 19.55 -15.99
CA ASN A 21 -47.07 19.57 -15.85
C ASN A 21 -47.54 20.37 -14.61
N GLY A 22 -46.62 21.03 -13.89
CA GLY A 22 -46.92 21.84 -12.71
C GLY A 22 -46.95 21.08 -11.39
N ASP A 23 -46.59 19.79 -11.39
CA ASP A 23 -46.51 18.99 -10.17
C ASP A 23 -45.24 19.31 -9.36
N ASN A 24 -45.39 19.52 -8.05
CA ASN A 24 -44.26 19.76 -7.15
C ASN A 24 -43.51 18.45 -6.87
N PRO A 25 -42.23 18.32 -7.27
CA PRO A 25 -41.46 17.08 -7.10
C PRO A 25 -41.16 16.73 -5.63
N VAL A 26 -41.37 17.68 -4.71
CA VAL A 26 -41.15 17.52 -3.26
C VAL A 26 -42.42 17.06 -2.54
N LYS A 27 -43.58 17.07 -3.20
CA LYS A 27 -44.81 16.57 -2.58
C LYS A 27 -44.77 15.04 -2.55
N PHE A 28 -44.94 14.45 -1.36
CA PHE A 28 -44.97 12.99 -1.22
C PHE A 28 -46.16 12.39 -1.96
N ASP A 29 -45.87 11.49 -2.90
CA ASP A 29 -46.85 10.65 -3.59
C ASP A 29 -46.62 9.17 -3.21
N PRO A 30 -47.56 8.51 -2.50
CA PRO A 30 -47.46 7.08 -2.17
C PRO A 30 -47.33 6.18 -3.40
N SER A 31 -47.83 6.62 -4.56
CA SER A 31 -47.77 5.86 -5.81
C SER A 31 -46.40 5.93 -6.47
N ASN A 32 -45.65 7.00 -6.26
CA ASN A 32 -44.33 7.26 -6.83
C ASN A 32 -43.37 7.84 -5.78
N PRO A 33 -42.98 7.06 -4.75
CA PRO A 33 -42.14 7.56 -3.66
C PRO A 33 -40.69 7.82 -4.10
N ILE A 34 -40.28 7.36 -5.29
CA ILE A 34 -38.89 7.41 -5.74
C ILE A 34 -38.43 8.85 -6.01
N THR A 35 -39.29 9.75 -6.48
CA THR A 35 -38.93 11.15 -6.76
C THR A 35 -38.48 11.88 -5.49
N LEU A 36 -39.28 11.81 -4.42
CA LEU A 36 -38.93 12.40 -3.13
C LEU A 36 -37.72 11.71 -2.51
N PHE A 37 -37.63 10.38 -2.62
CA PHE A 37 -36.48 9.62 -2.11
C PHE A 37 -35.16 10.05 -2.77
N ILE A 38 -35.15 10.28 -4.08
CA ILE A 38 -33.96 10.79 -4.80
C ILE A 38 -33.60 12.20 -4.32
N VAL A 39 -34.58 13.07 -4.12
CA VAL A 39 -34.35 14.43 -3.57
C VAL A 39 -33.75 14.35 -2.17
N GLN A 40 -34.29 13.50 -1.29
CA GLN A 40 -33.75 13.26 0.05
C GLN A 40 -32.31 12.76 -0.02
N LEU A 41 -32.03 11.79 -0.88
CA LEU A 41 -30.69 11.21 -1.07
C LEU A 41 -29.70 12.28 -1.56
N PHE A 42 -30.11 13.12 -2.51
CA PHE A 42 -29.29 14.23 -2.99
C PHE A 42 -28.93 15.21 -1.87
N ILE A 43 -29.91 15.61 -1.04
CA ILE A 43 -29.70 16.51 0.09
C ILE A 43 -28.79 15.86 1.14
N ILE A 44 -29.07 14.61 1.51
CA ILE A 44 -28.31 13.84 2.51
C ILE A 44 -26.85 13.73 2.08
N ILE A 45 -26.57 13.27 0.86
CA ILE A 45 -25.21 13.04 0.39
C ILE A 45 -24.48 14.37 0.23
N THR A 46 -25.06 15.35 -0.43
CA THR A 46 -24.41 16.65 -0.67
C THR A 46 -24.05 17.33 0.65
N PHE A 47 -24.96 17.32 1.62
CA PHE A 47 -24.76 17.97 2.91
C PHE A 47 -23.73 17.23 3.78
N THR A 48 -23.85 15.91 3.93
CA THR A 48 -22.93 15.12 4.75
C THR A 48 -21.52 15.06 4.14
N GLN A 49 -21.40 14.98 2.82
CA GLN A 49 -20.09 15.04 2.15
C GLN A 49 -19.46 16.43 2.22
N GLY A 50 -20.25 17.50 2.06
CA GLY A 50 -19.78 18.87 2.24
C GLY A 50 -19.22 19.11 3.65
N LEU A 51 -19.94 18.69 4.69
CA LEU A 51 -19.46 18.73 6.07
C LEU A 51 -18.22 17.87 6.28
N GLY A 52 -18.17 16.67 5.68
CA GLY A 52 -17.01 15.79 5.73
C GLY A 52 -15.76 16.43 5.15
N TRP A 53 -15.90 17.17 4.04
CA TRP A 53 -14.79 17.93 3.45
C TRP A 53 -14.30 19.03 4.38
N CYS A 54 -15.19 19.79 5.02
CA CYS A 54 -14.82 20.79 6.03
C CYS A 54 -14.12 20.16 7.24
N PHE A 55 -14.63 19.03 7.75
CA PHE A 55 -14.09 18.36 8.93
C PHE A 55 -12.76 17.65 8.68
N LYS A 56 -12.45 17.33 7.42
CA LYS A 56 -11.13 16.84 7.02
C LYS A 56 -10.02 17.81 7.43
N TRP A 57 -10.28 19.12 7.44
CA TRP A 57 -9.31 20.13 7.88
C TRP A 57 -8.99 20.04 9.38
N ILE A 58 -9.91 19.51 10.19
CA ILE A 58 -9.78 19.35 11.64
C ILE A 58 -9.34 17.91 12.00
N GLN A 59 -9.00 17.07 11.00
CA GLN A 59 -8.61 15.66 11.19
C GLN A 59 -9.70 14.81 11.87
N GLN A 60 -10.97 15.17 11.71
CA GLN A 60 -12.09 14.41 12.26
C GLN A 60 -12.56 13.32 11.28
N PRO A 61 -12.88 12.10 11.75
CA PRO A 61 -13.44 11.05 10.90
C PRO A 61 -14.74 11.47 10.20
N LYS A 62 -14.92 11.05 8.94
CA LYS A 62 -16.11 11.34 8.12
C LYS A 62 -17.43 10.97 8.82
N VAL A 63 -17.43 9.89 9.61
CA VAL A 63 -18.60 9.42 10.38
C VAL A 63 -19.17 10.51 11.28
N ILE A 64 -18.32 11.33 11.89
CA ILE A 64 -18.75 12.43 12.77
C ILE A 64 -19.49 13.49 11.96
N ALA A 65 -19.02 13.80 10.74
CA ALA A 65 -19.70 14.72 9.84
C ALA A 65 -21.06 14.18 9.40
N GLU A 66 -21.19 12.87 9.19
CA GLU A 66 -22.46 12.23 8.84
C GLU A 66 -23.48 12.31 9.99
N VAL A 67 -23.05 12.02 11.23
CA VAL A 67 -23.91 12.12 12.43
C VAL A 67 -24.32 13.57 12.71
N ILE A 68 -23.36 14.49 12.73
CA ILE A 68 -23.64 15.92 12.94
C ILE A 68 -24.50 16.46 11.80
N GLY A 69 -24.23 16.04 10.56
CA GLY A 69 -25.05 16.37 9.40
C GLY A 69 -26.50 15.92 9.57
N GLY A 70 -26.72 14.70 10.08
CA GLY A 70 -28.04 14.21 10.44
C GLY A 70 -28.72 15.04 11.53
N ILE A 71 -28.01 15.38 12.60
CA ILE A 71 -28.55 16.20 13.70
C ILE A 71 -28.96 17.58 13.17
N LEU A 72 -28.16 18.18 12.29
CA LEU A 72 -28.46 19.47 11.67
C LEU A 72 -29.66 19.40 10.72
N LEU A 73 -29.74 18.39 9.85
CA LEU A 73 -30.89 18.17 8.97
C LEU A 73 -32.16 17.79 9.76
N GLY A 74 -31.99 17.32 10.99
CA GLY A 74 -33.05 16.96 11.92
C GLY A 74 -33.84 18.14 12.51
N PRO A 75 -34.73 17.86 13.48
CA PRO A 75 -35.56 18.86 14.15
C PRO A 75 -34.74 19.89 14.95
N THR A 76 -33.46 19.61 15.19
CA THR A 76 -32.56 20.46 15.96
C THR A 76 -32.16 21.75 15.24
N ALA A 77 -32.03 21.77 13.91
CA ALA A 77 -31.66 22.99 13.18
C ALA A 77 -32.56 23.25 11.96
N PHE A 78 -32.37 22.51 10.86
CA PHE A 78 -33.11 22.73 9.62
C PHE A 78 -34.59 22.40 9.75
N GLY A 79 -34.95 21.44 10.61
CA GLY A 79 -36.35 21.14 10.89
C GLY A 79 -37.12 22.25 11.63
N ARG A 80 -36.44 23.32 12.08
CA ARG A 80 -37.10 24.53 12.60
C ARG A 80 -37.54 25.49 11.50
N ILE A 81 -37.04 25.33 10.27
CA ILE A 81 -37.46 26.13 9.13
C ILE A 81 -38.89 25.72 8.77
N PRO A 82 -39.85 26.66 8.70
CA PRO A 82 -41.25 26.34 8.45
C PRO A 82 -41.40 25.60 7.11
N GLY A 83 -42.05 24.43 7.15
CA GLY A 83 -42.28 23.59 5.98
C GLY A 83 -41.10 22.72 5.52
N PHE A 84 -39.90 22.84 6.11
CA PHE A 84 -38.74 22.04 5.69
C PHE A 84 -38.94 20.54 6.00
N THR A 85 -39.23 20.19 7.25
CA THR A 85 -39.44 18.79 7.65
C THR A 85 -40.67 18.19 7.00
N GLU A 86 -41.77 18.94 6.87
CA GLU A 86 -43.01 18.45 6.28
C GLU A 86 -42.87 18.15 4.78
N ASN A 87 -42.12 18.98 4.05
CA ASN A 87 -41.92 18.81 2.62
C ASN A 87 -40.80 17.81 2.31
N ILE A 88 -39.65 17.88 3.00
CA ILE A 88 -38.46 17.09 2.65
C ILE A 88 -38.42 15.77 3.41
N PHE A 89 -38.86 15.71 4.68
CA PHE A 89 -38.83 14.49 5.50
C PHE A 89 -40.21 14.14 6.10
N PRO A 90 -41.28 14.00 5.29
CA PRO A 90 -42.58 13.60 5.80
C PRO A 90 -42.52 12.20 6.43
N LYS A 91 -43.26 11.98 7.53
CA LYS A 91 -43.25 10.72 8.31
C LYS A 91 -43.40 9.44 7.46
N GLN A 92 -44.21 9.51 6.41
CA GLN A 92 -44.43 8.39 5.47
C GLN A 92 -43.17 8.07 4.64
N SER A 93 -42.40 9.09 4.24
CA SER A 93 -41.16 8.90 3.48
C SER A 93 -40.01 8.34 4.32
N VAL A 94 -39.98 8.66 5.61
CA VAL A 94 -38.95 8.21 6.57
C VAL A 94 -38.94 6.68 6.69
N SER A 95 -40.08 6.01 6.51
CA SER A 95 -40.15 4.55 6.51
C SER A 95 -39.35 3.92 5.35
N TYR A 96 -39.31 4.54 4.18
CA TYR A 96 -38.51 4.05 3.05
C TYR A 96 -37.01 4.30 3.29
N LEU A 97 -36.64 5.45 3.86
CA LEU A 97 -35.27 5.71 4.31
C LEU A 97 -34.83 4.67 5.34
N ASN A 98 -35.69 4.30 6.29
CA ASN A 98 -35.42 3.25 7.27
C ASN A 98 -35.17 1.90 6.59
N LEU A 99 -36.02 1.48 5.66
CA LEU A 99 -35.86 0.22 4.92
C LEU A 99 -34.51 0.17 4.18
N VAL A 100 -34.18 1.21 3.41
CA VAL A 100 -32.92 1.28 2.66
C VAL A 100 -31.71 1.36 3.61
N SER A 101 -31.82 2.14 4.69
CA SER A 101 -30.76 2.24 5.69
C SER A 101 -30.50 0.90 6.38
N THR A 102 -31.55 0.12 6.68
CA THR A 102 -31.43 -1.19 7.34
C THR A 102 -30.76 -2.22 6.44
N VAL A 103 -31.08 -2.24 5.14
CA VAL A 103 -30.33 -3.02 4.14
C VAL A 103 -28.86 -2.61 4.14
N GLY A 104 -28.60 -1.31 4.15
CA GLY A 104 -27.28 -0.73 4.29
C GLY A 104 -26.52 -1.18 5.52
N LEU A 105 -27.19 -1.21 6.68
CA LEU A 105 -26.62 -1.67 7.95
C LEU A 105 -26.32 -3.17 7.95
N VAL A 106 -27.15 -3.99 7.30
CA VAL A 106 -26.88 -5.44 7.14
C VAL A 106 -25.59 -5.64 6.35
N LEU A 107 -25.42 -4.93 5.23
CA LEU A 107 -24.19 -4.98 4.43
C LEU A 107 -22.99 -4.40 5.18
N PHE A 108 -23.20 -3.31 5.93
CA PHE A 108 -22.16 -2.74 6.78
C PHE A 108 -21.71 -3.72 7.85
N LEU A 109 -22.64 -4.37 8.56
CA LEU A 109 -22.29 -5.35 9.58
C LEU A 109 -21.65 -6.60 9.01
N PHE A 110 -22.00 -6.95 7.78
CA PHE A 110 -21.30 -7.98 7.03
C PHE A 110 -19.83 -7.60 6.78
N VAL A 111 -19.55 -6.36 6.35
CA VAL A 111 -18.17 -5.85 6.21
C VAL A 111 -17.46 -5.82 7.58
N VAL A 112 -18.12 -5.41 8.65
CA VAL A 112 -17.54 -5.49 10.01
C VAL A 112 -17.24 -6.93 10.42
N GLY A 113 -18.11 -7.88 10.11
CA GLY A 113 -17.88 -9.31 10.38
C GLY A 113 -16.71 -9.88 9.55
N LEU A 114 -16.51 -9.37 8.34
CA LEU A 114 -15.38 -9.69 7.47
C LEU A 114 -14.04 -9.19 8.01
N GLU A 115 -14.03 -8.06 8.69
CA GLU A 115 -12.81 -7.47 9.26
C GLU A 115 -12.31 -8.24 10.49
N VAL A 116 -13.11 -9.14 11.06
CA VAL A 116 -12.72 -9.98 12.20
C VAL A 116 -11.77 -11.09 11.72
N ASP A 117 -10.46 -10.88 11.86
CA ASP A 117 -9.46 -11.92 11.61
C ASP A 117 -9.10 -12.72 12.89
N PRO A 118 -9.42 -14.03 12.94
CA PRO A 118 -9.03 -14.90 14.05
C PRO A 118 -7.51 -15.08 14.22
N ALA A 119 -6.72 -14.94 13.14
CA ALA A 119 -5.28 -15.13 13.18
C ALA A 119 -4.56 -13.99 13.90
N VAL A 120 -4.89 -12.74 13.56
CA VAL A 120 -4.43 -11.54 14.29
C VAL A 120 -4.83 -11.59 15.76
N MET A 121 -6.05 -12.03 16.06
CA MET A 121 -6.52 -12.18 17.45
C MET A 121 -5.72 -13.23 18.24
N LYS A 122 -5.20 -14.27 17.58
CA LYS A 122 -4.43 -15.35 18.23
C LYS A 122 -2.98 -14.94 18.55
N ARG A 123 -2.32 -14.17 17.68
CA ARG A 123 -0.88 -13.82 17.80
C ARG A 123 -0.58 -12.92 19.01
N ASN A 124 -1.43 -11.92 19.28
CA ASN A 124 -1.29 -10.98 20.42
C ASN A 124 -2.45 -11.08 21.42
N GLY A 125 -3.12 -12.24 21.46
CA GLY A 125 -4.42 -12.41 22.12
C GLY A 125 -4.45 -12.18 23.62
N ARG A 126 -3.37 -12.49 24.37
CA ARG A 126 -3.41 -12.39 25.84
C ARG A 126 -3.53 -10.96 26.34
N ASN A 127 -2.69 -10.05 25.84
CA ASN A 127 -2.70 -8.65 26.29
C ASN A 127 -3.93 -7.91 25.75
N SER A 128 -4.30 -8.13 24.48
CA SER A 128 -5.50 -7.53 23.89
C SER A 128 -6.79 -8.02 24.56
N ALA A 129 -6.90 -9.31 24.89
CA ALA A 129 -8.06 -9.84 25.63
C ALA A 129 -8.18 -9.26 27.05
N LEU A 130 -7.08 -9.15 27.80
CA LEU A 130 -7.11 -8.54 29.13
C LEU A 130 -7.59 -7.07 29.09
N ILE A 131 -7.09 -6.30 28.11
CA ILE A 131 -7.49 -4.90 27.91
C ILE A 131 -8.95 -4.81 27.47
N SER A 132 -9.39 -5.67 26.54
CA SER A 132 -10.78 -5.78 26.08
C SER A 132 -11.74 -6.09 27.24
N ILE A 133 -11.45 -7.12 28.03
CA ILE A 133 -12.27 -7.54 29.18
C ILE A 133 -12.40 -6.40 30.20
N ALA A 134 -11.30 -5.75 30.57
CA ALA A 134 -11.33 -4.63 31.50
C ALA A 134 -12.08 -3.42 30.92
N GLY A 135 -11.89 -3.16 29.63
CA GLY A 135 -12.59 -2.13 28.86
C GLY A 135 -14.08 -2.36 28.67
N MET A 136 -14.59 -3.56 28.96
CA MET A 136 -16.03 -3.86 29.00
C MET A 136 -16.56 -3.91 30.42
N ILE A 137 -15.95 -4.68 31.33
CA ILE A 137 -16.49 -4.92 32.68
C ILE A 137 -16.61 -3.64 33.50
N ILE A 138 -15.59 -2.77 33.46
CA ILE A 138 -15.57 -1.55 34.28
C ILE A 138 -16.67 -0.56 33.81
N PRO A 139 -16.77 -0.18 32.53
CA PRO A 139 -17.87 0.63 32.04
C PRO A 139 -19.24 -0.04 32.20
N PHE A 140 -19.33 -1.36 32.12
CA PHE A 140 -20.57 -2.10 32.32
C PHE A 140 -21.09 -1.91 33.75
N GLY A 141 -20.22 -2.10 34.75
CA GLY A 141 -20.56 -1.90 36.16
C GLY A 141 -20.92 -0.44 36.47
N LEU A 142 -20.17 0.52 35.91
CA LEU A 142 -20.48 1.94 36.07
C LEU A 142 -21.79 2.33 35.35
N GLY A 143 -22.06 1.73 34.20
CA GLY A 143 -23.33 1.86 33.47
C GLY A 143 -24.50 1.38 34.32
N ALA A 144 -24.36 0.26 35.03
CA ALA A 144 -25.37 -0.24 35.95
C ALA A 144 -25.65 0.74 37.09
N ALA A 145 -24.60 1.34 37.64
CA ALA A 145 -24.73 2.33 38.71
C ALA A 145 -25.46 3.60 38.26
N VAL A 146 -25.23 4.06 37.02
CA VAL A 146 -25.87 5.26 36.47
C VAL A 146 -27.27 4.97 35.90
N ALA A 147 -27.55 3.73 35.52
CA ALA A 147 -28.86 3.34 35.01
C ALA A 147 -29.97 3.51 36.06
N VAL A 148 -29.68 3.27 37.35
CA VAL A 148 -30.64 3.45 38.46
C VAL A 148 -31.21 4.88 38.50
N PRO A 149 -30.39 5.94 38.66
CA PRO A 149 -30.91 7.30 38.71
C PRO A 149 -31.47 7.77 37.36
N ILE A 150 -31.03 7.23 36.22
CA ILE A 150 -31.62 7.59 34.92
C ILE A 150 -33.03 7.02 34.79
N TYR A 151 -33.22 5.74 35.14
CA TYR A 151 -34.51 5.07 35.06
C TYR A 151 -35.60 5.82 35.84
N HIS A 152 -35.29 6.26 37.06
CA HIS A 152 -36.24 6.98 37.90
C HIS A 152 -36.58 8.40 37.43
N ASN A 153 -35.74 9.01 36.58
CA ASN A 153 -35.88 10.43 36.20
C ASN A 153 -36.29 10.64 34.74
N PHE A 154 -36.02 9.68 33.85
CA PHE A 154 -36.20 9.84 32.40
C PHE A 154 -36.99 8.70 31.75
N THR A 155 -37.34 7.64 32.47
CA THR A 155 -38.09 6.51 31.90
C THR A 155 -39.47 6.42 32.55
N ASP A 156 -40.51 6.27 31.72
CA ASP A 156 -41.84 5.91 32.21
C ASP A 156 -41.77 4.49 32.77
N GLN A 157 -42.30 4.25 33.98
CA GLN A 157 -42.15 2.98 34.73
C GLN A 157 -42.83 1.75 34.06
N SER A 158 -43.16 1.82 32.77
CA SER A 158 -43.78 0.75 31.98
C SER A 158 -42.80 -0.35 31.56
N ASN A 159 -41.50 -0.06 31.45
CA ASN A 159 -40.49 -1.02 31.01
C ASN A 159 -39.89 -1.77 32.20
N GLU A 160 -39.60 -3.07 32.05
CA GLU A 160 -38.91 -3.80 33.12
C GLU A 160 -37.53 -3.20 33.40
N PHE A 161 -37.30 -2.82 34.65
CA PHE A 161 -36.05 -2.20 35.12
C PHE A 161 -34.79 -2.99 34.71
N GLY A 162 -34.85 -4.32 34.75
CA GLY A 162 -33.73 -5.19 34.39
C GLY A 162 -33.29 -5.03 32.93
N HIS A 163 -34.24 -4.94 32.00
CA HIS A 163 -33.95 -4.75 30.57
C HIS A 163 -33.33 -3.38 30.30
N PHE A 164 -33.86 -2.35 30.96
CA PHE A 164 -33.34 -0.99 30.85
C PHE A 164 -31.88 -0.89 31.35
N VAL A 165 -31.60 -1.44 32.54
CA VAL A 165 -30.25 -1.45 33.11
C VAL A 165 -29.29 -2.17 32.18
N LEU A 166 -29.66 -3.36 31.71
CA LEU A 166 -28.82 -4.15 30.81
C LEU A 166 -28.53 -3.39 29.52
N PHE A 167 -29.52 -2.71 28.93
CA PHE A 167 -29.34 -1.88 27.74
C PHE A 167 -28.34 -0.73 27.97
N ILE A 168 -28.45 0.00 29.10
CA ILE A 168 -27.51 1.08 29.43
C ILE A 168 -26.09 0.56 29.69
N CYS A 169 -25.95 -0.58 30.37
CA CYS A 169 -24.66 -1.24 30.57
C CYS A 169 -23.99 -1.59 29.23
N VAL A 170 -24.75 -2.18 28.31
CA VAL A 170 -24.28 -2.55 26.97
C VAL A 170 -23.89 -1.29 26.18
N SER A 171 -24.74 -0.27 26.15
CA SER A 171 -24.47 0.99 25.46
C SER A 171 -23.19 1.68 25.97
N MET A 172 -22.90 1.64 27.27
CA MET A 172 -21.69 2.24 27.84
C MET A 172 -20.41 1.44 27.60
N SER A 173 -20.53 0.14 27.35
CA SER A 173 -19.39 -0.79 27.26
C SER A 173 -18.89 -0.99 25.84
N ILE A 174 -19.71 -0.74 24.82
CA ILE A 174 -19.35 -0.94 23.41
C ILE A 174 -18.29 0.08 22.96
N THR A 175 -17.22 -0.42 22.34
CA THR A 175 -16.27 0.39 21.55
C THR A 175 -16.64 0.21 20.09
N ALA A 176 -16.30 1.15 19.20
CA ALA A 176 -16.57 1.01 17.77
C ALA A 176 -15.28 0.76 16.98
N PHE A 177 -15.01 -0.50 16.62
CA PHE A 177 -13.83 -0.88 15.84
C PHE A 177 -13.67 -0.09 14.52
N PRO A 178 -14.70 0.12 13.67
CA PRO A 178 -14.50 0.79 12.38
C PRO A 178 -14.08 2.26 12.52
N VAL A 179 -14.59 2.96 13.55
CA VAL A 179 -14.20 4.35 13.83
C VAL A 179 -12.79 4.39 14.40
N LEU A 180 -12.46 3.45 15.29
CA LEU A 180 -11.13 3.30 15.85
C LEU A 180 -10.08 3.04 14.76
N CYS A 181 -10.35 2.16 13.79
CA CYS A 181 -9.50 1.95 12.62
C CYS A 181 -9.23 3.25 11.88
N ARG A 182 -10.28 4.02 11.56
CA ARG A 182 -10.14 5.32 10.86
C ARG A 182 -9.31 6.33 11.66
N ILE A 183 -9.48 6.40 12.98
CA ILE A 183 -8.68 7.27 13.85
C ILE A 183 -7.22 6.83 13.84
N LEU A 184 -6.94 5.53 13.95
CA LEU A 184 -5.58 5.00 13.90
C LEU A 184 -4.91 5.25 12.55
N THR A 185 -5.64 5.14 11.43
CA THR A 185 -5.13 5.49 10.11
C THR A 185 -4.79 6.97 10.01
N ALA A 186 -5.72 7.84 10.44
CA ALA A 186 -5.53 9.30 10.39
C ALA A 186 -4.37 9.77 11.30
N THR A 187 -4.16 9.09 12.42
CA THR A 187 -3.07 9.37 13.36
C THR A 187 -1.75 8.67 13.01
N LYS A 188 -1.72 7.85 11.95
CA LYS A 188 -0.56 7.04 11.52
C LYS A 188 -0.06 6.07 12.61
N LEU A 189 -0.99 5.48 13.38
CA LEU A 189 -0.69 4.59 14.51
C LEU A 189 -0.91 3.10 14.22
N LEU A 190 -1.47 2.72 13.07
CA LEU A 190 -1.85 1.34 12.75
C LEU A 190 -0.72 0.32 12.92
N ASP A 191 0.50 0.64 12.47
CA ASP A 191 1.66 -0.26 12.53
C ASP A 191 2.40 -0.25 13.88
N THR A 192 1.96 0.57 14.83
CA THR A 192 2.57 0.63 16.16
C THR A 192 2.04 -0.48 17.04
N GLN A 193 2.79 -0.85 18.10
CA GLN A 193 2.31 -1.84 19.07
C GLN A 193 0.97 -1.43 19.68
N VAL A 194 0.81 -0.14 20.01
CA VAL A 194 -0.45 0.44 20.50
C VAL A 194 -1.58 0.22 19.50
N GLY A 195 -1.36 0.53 18.21
CA GLY A 195 -2.34 0.32 17.14
C GLY A 195 -2.80 -1.13 17.06
N VAL A 196 -1.86 -2.08 16.94
CA VAL A 196 -2.18 -3.52 16.82
C VAL A 196 -2.98 -4.04 18.02
N ILE A 197 -2.61 -3.66 19.24
CA ILE A 197 -3.30 -4.13 20.46
C ILE A 197 -4.69 -3.55 20.56
N VAL A 198 -4.84 -2.26 20.26
CA VAL A 198 -6.12 -1.55 20.32
C VAL A 198 -7.06 -2.06 19.23
N LEU A 199 -6.57 -2.33 18.03
CA LEU A 199 -7.35 -2.99 16.97
C LEU A 199 -7.84 -4.36 17.43
N ALA A 200 -6.95 -5.22 17.92
CA ALA A 200 -7.31 -6.57 18.38
C ALA A 200 -8.31 -6.54 19.56
N ALA A 201 -8.11 -5.63 20.51
CA ALA A 201 -9.03 -5.46 21.64
C ALA A 201 -10.38 -4.86 21.21
N GLY A 202 -10.37 -3.95 20.23
CA GLY A 202 -11.56 -3.38 19.61
C GLY A 202 -12.41 -4.43 18.90
N VAL A 203 -11.80 -5.29 18.07
CA VAL A 203 -12.49 -6.42 17.42
C VAL A 203 -13.15 -7.33 18.44
N GLY A 204 -12.42 -7.70 19.52
CA GLY A 204 -12.98 -8.50 20.61
C GLY A 204 -14.19 -7.83 21.28
N ASN A 205 -14.09 -6.53 21.57
CA ASN A 205 -15.18 -5.74 22.13
C ASN A 205 -16.41 -5.69 21.21
N ASP A 206 -16.21 -5.54 19.90
CA ASP A 206 -17.31 -5.51 18.93
C ASP A 206 -18.03 -6.86 18.91
N VAL A 207 -17.30 -7.99 18.83
CA VAL A 207 -17.89 -9.35 18.85
C VAL A 207 -18.74 -9.55 20.11
N VAL A 208 -18.18 -9.26 21.29
CA VAL A 208 -18.92 -9.42 22.56
C VAL A 208 -20.08 -8.43 22.64
N GLY A 209 -19.90 -7.19 22.16
CA GLY A 209 -20.94 -6.17 22.10
C GLY A 209 -22.17 -6.62 21.31
N TRP A 210 -21.98 -7.27 20.17
CA TRP A 210 -23.08 -7.82 19.37
C TRP A 210 -23.79 -8.99 20.05
N VAL A 211 -23.05 -9.87 20.73
CA VAL A 211 -23.65 -10.94 21.53
C VAL A 211 -24.50 -10.36 22.66
N LEU A 212 -23.99 -9.35 23.37
CA LEU A 212 -24.72 -8.67 24.44
C LEU A 212 -25.94 -7.90 23.91
N LEU A 213 -25.84 -7.27 22.72
CA LEU A 213 -26.98 -6.61 22.09
C LEU A 213 -28.06 -7.62 21.70
N ALA A 214 -27.68 -8.73 21.06
CA ALA A 214 -28.62 -9.79 20.70
C ALA A 214 -29.33 -10.36 21.93
N LEU A 215 -28.59 -10.56 23.03
CA LEU A 215 -29.15 -10.95 24.32
C LEU A 215 -30.12 -9.90 24.87
N THR A 216 -29.75 -8.62 24.84
CA THR A 216 -30.60 -7.50 25.29
C THR A 216 -31.92 -7.50 24.54
N LEU A 217 -31.83 -7.58 23.20
CA LEU A 217 -32.99 -7.55 22.34
C LEU A 217 -33.89 -8.76 22.56
N ALA A 218 -33.32 -9.98 22.58
CA ALA A 218 -34.06 -11.20 22.82
C ALA A 218 -34.83 -11.19 24.14
N LEU A 219 -34.23 -10.60 25.19
CA LEU A 219 -34.91 -10.42 26.49
C LEU A 219 -36.04 -9.39 26.40
N THR A 220 -35.84 -8.28 25.66
CA THR A 220 -36.83 -7.20 25.56
C THR A 220 -38.02 -7.52 24.65
N THR A 221 -37.82 -8.32 23.60
CA THR A 221 -38.87 -8.69 22.64
C THR A 221 -39.67 -9.91 23.10
N ALA A 222 -39.15 -10.65 24.07
CA ALA A 222 -39.82 -11.81 24.59
C ALA A 222 -40.92 -11.41 25.57
N GLY A 223 -42.18 -11.69 25.22
CA GLY A 223 -43.31 -11.51 26.13
C GLY A 223 -43.29 -12.42 27.37
N SER A 224 -42.35 -13.37 27.45
CA SER A 224 -42.10 -14.21 28.63
C SER A 224 -40.63 -14.66 28.69
N GLY A 225 -40.09 -14.92 29.87
CA GLY A 225 -38.72 -15.41 30.03
C GLY A 225 -38.45 -16.73 29.30
N VAL A 226 -39.46 -17.59 29.14
CA VAL A 226 -39.36 -18.84 28.36
C VAL A 226 -39.19 -18.56 26.87
N ASN A 227 -39.95 -17.60 26.32
CA ASN A 227 -39.78 -17.18 24.93
C ASN A 227 -38.39 -16.57 24.72
N ALA A 228 -37.85 -15.84 25.68
CA ALA A 228 -36.50 -15.27 25.59
C ALA A 228 -35.44 -16.38 25.46
N VAL A 229 -35.55 -17.43 26.27
CA VAL A 229 -34.66 -18.60 26.19
C VAL A 229 -34.82 -19.31 24.84
N TYR A 230 -36.05 -19.45 24.33
CA TYR A 230 -36.29 -20.04 23.02
C TYR A 230 -35.64 -19.22 21.89
N ILE A 231 -35.81 -17.90 21.88
CA ILE A 231 -35.17 -16.98 20.92
C ILE A 231 -33.65 -17.12 20.99
N LEU A 232 -33.07 -17.14 22.21
CA LEU A 232 -31.64 -17.32 22.42
C LEU A 232 -31.13 -18.66 21.87
N LEU A 233 -31.83 -19.77 22.17
CA LEU A 233 -31.45 -21.10 21.67
C LEU A 233 -31.55 -21.20 20.15
N CYS A 234 -32.58 -20.62 19.54
CA CYS A 234 -32.71 -20.54 18.09
C CYS A 234 -31.59 -19.69 17.46
N ALA A 235 -31.24 -18.55 18.06
CA ALA A 235 -30.15 -17.70 17.58
C ALA A 235 -28.78 -18.40 17.68
N VAL A 236 -28.51 -19.10 18.79
CA VAL A 236 -27.30 -19.92 18.96
C VAL A 236 -27.28 -21.08 17.96
N GLY A 237 -28.41 -21.79 17.79
CA GLY A 237 -28.54 -22.88 16.83
C GLY A 237 -28.29 -22.42 15.40
N TRP A 238 -28.87 -21.29 14.99
CA TRP A 238 -28.60 -20.67 13.69
C TRP A 238 -27.13 -20.30 13.53
N SER A 239 -26.52 -19.70 14.55
CA SER A 239 -25.10 -19.34 14.54
C SER A 239 -24.20 -20.58 14.34
N ILE A 240 -24.52 -21.72 14.97
CA ILE A 240 -23.78 -22.98 14.80
C ILE A 240 -23.93 -23.53 13.37
N ILE A 241 -25.14 -23.51 12.82
CA ILE A 241 -25.42 -23.94 11.43
C ILE A 241 -24.66 -23.06 10.44
N LEU A 242 -24.63 -21.75 10.68
CA LEU A 242 -23.93 -20.82 9.82
C LEU A 242 -22.40 -21.06 9.91
N LEU A 243 -21.84 -21.02 11.12
CA LEU A 243 -20.40 -21.07 11.34
C LEU A 243 -19.75 -22.43 11.03
N TRP A 244 -20.52 -23.53 10.95
CA TRP A 244 -19.95 -24.86 10.75
C TRP A 244 -20.32 -25.50 9.39
N PRO A 245 -21.53 -25.99 9.12
CA PRO A 245 -21.84 -26.60 7.83
C PRO A 245 -21.83 -25.59 6.67
N ILE A 246 -22.45 -24.41 6.83
CA ILE A 246 -22.49 -23.39 5.77
C ILE A 246 -21.08 -22.87 5.50
N ARG A 247 -20.29 -22.60 6.54
CA ARG A 247 -18.88 -22.20 6.38
C ARG A 247 -18.07 -23.20 5.58
N LYS A 248 -18.16 -24.50 5.90
CA LYS A 248 -17.44 -25.54 5.15
C LYS A 248 -17.90 -25.63 3.70
N ALA A 249 -19.21 -25.55 3.46
CA ALA A 249 -19.77 -25.59 2.11
C ALA A 249 -19.33 -24.37 1.28
N TYR A 250 -19.36 -23.18 1.86
CA TYR A 250 -18.91 -21.95 1.23
C TYR A 250 -17.42 -21.99 0.93
N TYR A 251 -16.59 -22.39 1.90
CA TYR A 251 -15.15 -22.57 1.70
C TYR A 251 -14.84 -23.55 0.56
N TRP A 252 -15.52 -24.70 0.52
CA TRP A 252 -15.38 -25.68 -0.55
C TRP A 252 -15.75 -25.10 -1.92
N LEU A 253 -16.82 -24.31 -1.99
CA LEU A 253 -17.28 -23.67 -3.21
C LEU A 253 -16.29 -22.62 -3.72
N VAL A 254 -15.81 -21.74 -2.84
CA VAL A 254 -14.82 -20.71 -3.19
C VAL A 254 -13.53 -21.37 -3.69
N ARG A 255 -13.06 -22.42 -3.03
CA ARG A 255 -11.88 -23.19 -3.47
C ARG A 255 -12.08 -23.86 -4.82
N ARG A 256 -13.24 -24.48 -5.06
CA ARG A 256 -13.54 -25.11 -6.35
C ARG A 256 -13.61 -24.09 -7.49
N SER A 257 -14.04 -22.86 -7.20
CA SER A 257 -14.14 -21.79 -8.20
C SER A 257 -12.80 -21.11 -8.53
N GLY A 258 -11.72 -21.39 -7.79
CA GLY A 258 -10.43 -20.69 -7.95
C GLY A 258 -10.47 -19.22 -7.50
N SER A 259 -11.54 -18.77 -6.84
CA SER A 259 -11.74 -17.37 -6.43
C SER A 259 -10.90 -16.96 -5.21
N LEU A 260 -10.27 -17.91 -4.50
CA LEU A 260 -9.37 -17.60 -3.38
C LEU A 260 -8.12 -16.85 -3.86
N GLU A 261 -7.59 -17.20 -5.03
CA GLU A 261 -6.34 -16.63 -5.56
C GLU A 261 -6.63 -15.50 -6.55
N ASN A 262 -7.66 -15.64 -7.39
CA ASN A 262 -7.99 -14.66 -8.45
C ASN A 262 -9.00 -13.58 -8.03
N GLY A 263 -9.41 -13.58 -6.76
CA GLY A 263 -10.49 -12.73 -6.24
C GLY A 263 -11.91 -13.22 -6.60
N PRO A 264 -12.96 -12.54 -6.08
CA PRO A 264 -14.33 -13.01 -6.20
C PRO A 264 -14.87 -12.89 -7.62
N THR A 265 -15.27 -14.02 -8.21
CA THR A 265 -16.07 -14.04 -9.44
C THR A 265 -17.46 -13.41 -9.21
N PRO A 266 -18.14 -12.88 -10.25
CA PRO A 266 -19.49 -12.32 -10.11
C PRO A 266 -20.50 -13.31 -9.51
N MET A 267 -20.35 -14.60 -9.81
CA MET A 267 -21.20 -15.67 -9.29
C MET A 267 -20.97 -15.88 -7.79
N ILE A 268 -19.70 -15.96 -7.35
CA ILE A 268 -19.37 -16.06 -5.92
C ILE A 268 -19.83 -14.81 -5.17
N MET A 269 -19.69 -13.61 -5.73
CA MET A 269 -20.20 -12.38 -5.12
C MET A 269 -21.74 -12.44 -4.93
N THR A 270 -22.46 -12.95 -5.93
CA THR A 270 -23.92 -13.14 -5.85
C THR A 270 -24.30 -14.11 -4.74
N ILE A 271 -23.58 -15.25 -4.63
CA ILE A 271 -23.80 -16.23 -3.57
C ILE A 271 -23.50 -15.63 -2.20
N THR A 272 -22.42 -14.86 -2.07
CA THR A 272 -22.08 -14.15 -0.83
C THR A 272 -23.22 -13.23 -0.40
N LEU A 273 -23.71 -12.36 -1.30
CA LEU A 273 -24.83 -11.47 -0.99
C LEU A 273 -26.11 -12.24 -0.65
N LEU A 274 -26.39 -13.34 -1.34
CA LEU A 274 -27.53 -14.20 -1.02
C LEU A 274 -27.42 -14.78 0.39
N ILE A 275 -26.24 -15.24 0.81
CA ILE A 275 -25.99 -15.73 2.17
C ILE A 275 -26.20 -14.62 3.21
N VAL A 276 -25.72 -13.40 2.92
CA VAL A 276 -25.91 -12.23 3.80
C VAL A 276 -27.39 -11.94 4.02
N PHE A 277 -28.17 -11.83 2.93
CA PHE A 277 -29.60 -11.56 3.02
C PHE A 277 -30.40 -12.73 3.61
N ALA A 278 -30.04 -13.97 3.30
CA ALA A 278 -30.66 -15.15 3.91
C ALA A 278 -30.41 -15.19 5.42
N SER A 279 -29.19 -14.88 5.86
CA SER A 279 -28.85 -14.79 7.28
C SER A 279 -29.61 -13.68 8.00
N ALA A 280 -29.71 -12.50 7.38
CA ALA A 280 -30.51 -11.38 7.91
C ALA A 280 -31.99 -11.75 8.02
N PHE A 281 -32.54 -12.43 7.01
CA PHE A 281 -33.92 -12.90 6.99
C PHE A 281 -34.21 -13.93 8.09
N VAL A 282 -33.39 -14.98 8.22
CA VAL A 282 -33.57 -16.00 9.26
C VAL A 282 -33.45 -15.39 10.66
N THR A 283 -32.49 -14.48 10.85
CA THR A 283 -32.32 -13.77 12.13
C THR A 283 -33.56 -12.95 12.49
N SER A 284 -34.16 -12.27 11.50
CA SER A 284 -35.41 -11.53 11.67
C SER A 284 -36.58 -12.42 12.08
N ILE A 285 -36.67 -13.63 11.51
CA ILE A 285 -37.74 -14.59 11.85
C ILE A 285 -37.59 -15.10 13.28
N ILE A 286 -36.35 -15.31 13.75
CA ILE A 286 -36.06 -15.75 15.12
C ILE A 286 -36.48 -14.68 16.15
N GLY A 287 -36.68 -13.43 15.73
CA GLY A 287 -37.02 -12.31 16.62
C GLY A 287 -35.80 -11.52 17.08
N VAL A 288 -34.64 -11.69 16.41
CA VAL A 288 -33.44 -10.87 16.60
C VAL A 288 -33.32 -9.89 15.43
N HIS A 289 -32.65 -8.75 15.63
CA HIS A 289 -32.51 -7.73 14.60
C HIS A 289 -31.77 -8.28 13.35
N PRO A 290 -32.25 -8.03 12.11
CA PRO A 290 -31.64 -8.55 10.87
C PRO A 290 -30.15 -8.26 10.70
N ILE A 291 -29.71 -7.13 11.25
CA ILE A 291 -28.32 -6.65 11.25
C ILE A 291 -27.34 -7.70 11.81
N PHE A 292 -27.76 -8.45 12.85
CA PHE A 292 -26.94 -9.51 13.45
C PHE A 292 -26.68 -10.67 12.47
N GLY A 293 -27.64 -10.98 11.60
CA GLY A 293 -27.47 -11.98 10.55
C GLY A 293 -26.41 -11.58 9.53
N GLY A 294 -26.34 -10.30 9.18
CA GLY A 294 -25.27 -9.75 8.33
C GLY A 294 -23.88 -9.95 8.95
N PHE A 295 -23.74 -9.64 10.24
CA PHE A 295 -22.50 -9.83 10.99
C PHE A 295 -22.04 -11.30 11.00
N LEU A 296 -22.94 -12.23 11.33
CA LEU A 296 -22.61 -13.67 11.33
C LEU A 296 -22.19 -14.17 9.94
N ALA A 297 -22.82 -13.66 8.87
CA ALA A 297 -22.44 -13.99 7.50
C ALA A 297 -21.03 -13.52 7.15
N GLY A 298 -20.57 -12.39 7.69
CA GLY A 298 -19.20 -11.89 7.52
C GLY A 298 -18.17 -12.83 8.14
N LEU A 299 -18.44 -13.37 9.34
CA LEU A 299 -17.54 -14.27 10.06
C LEU A 299 -17.23 -15.58 9.33
N ILE A 300 -18.05 -15.96 8.35
CA ILE A 300 -17.89 -17.21 7.59
C ILE A 300 -16.80 -17.12 6.52
N ILE A 301 -16.59 -15.94 5.97
CA ILE A 301 -15.77 -15.79 4.77
C ILE A 301 -14.31 -16.08 5.12
N PRO A 302 -13.61 -16.85 4.27
CA PRO A 302 -12.21 -17.12 4.49
C PRO A 302 -11.36 -15.88 4.20
N HIS A 303 -10.44 -15.60 5.12
CA HIS A 303 -9.42 -14.56 4.94
C HIS A 303 -8.33 -14.98 3.96
N GLU A 304 -8.10 -16.29 3.77
CA GLU A 304 -7.10 -16.89 2.88
C GLU A 304 -7.07 -16.27 1.47
N GLY A 305 -5.88 -16.15 0.88
CA GLY A 305 -5.67 -15.62 -0.47
C GLY A 305 -6.04 -14.14 -0.68
N GLY A 306 -6.35 -13.39 0.37
CA GLY A 306 -6.82 -11.99 0.25
C GLY A 306 -8.25 -11.87 -0.27
N PHE A 307 -9.01 -12.98 -0.26
CA PHE A 307 -10.38 -13.03 -0.75
C PHE A 307 -11.32 -12.08 0.01
N ALA A 308 -11.21 -12.04 1.34
CA ALA A 308 -12.01 -11.16 2.19
C ALA A 308 -11.71 -9.67 1.91
N ILE A 309 -10.44 -9.32 1.63
CA ILE A 309 -10.03 -7.97 1.22
C ILE A 309 -10.72 -7.59 -0.10
N ALA A 310 -10.69 -8.48 -1.09
CA ALA A 310 -11.29 -8.23 -2.40
C ALA A 310 -12.83 -8.15 -2.38
N ILE A 311 -13.50 -8.88 -1.49
CA ILE A 311 -14.96 -8.71 -1.26
C ILE A 311 -15.24 -7.34 -0.64
N THR A 312 -14.47 -6.98 0.40
CA THR A 312 -14.63 -5.70 1.10
C THR A 312 -14.44 -4.54 0.13
N GLU A 313 -13.41 -4.56 -0.71
CA GLU A 313 -13.15 -3.49 -1.70
C GLU A 313 -14.36 -3.21 -2.61
N ARG A 314 -15.11 -4.25 -3.01
CA ARG A 314 -16.28 -4.10 -3.91
C ARG A 314 -17.55 -3.61 -3.21
N ILE A 315 -17.67 -3.82 -1.90
CA ILE A 315 -18.89 -3.51 -1.14
C ILE A 315 -18.74 -2.24 -0.30
N ASP A 316 -17.54 -1.98 0.25
CA ASP A 316 -17.26 -0.89 1.19
C ASP A 316 -17.58 0.49 0.60
N ASP A 317 -17.22 0.74 -0.67
CA ASP A 317 -17.48 2.02 -1.32
C ASP A 317 -18.98 2.31 -1.44
N LEU A 318 -19.79 1.31 -1.82
CA LEU A 318 -21.24 1.45 -1.88
C LEU A 318 -21.83 1.67 -0.48
N VAL A 319 -21.39 0.89 0.52
CA VAL A 319 -21.89 0.99 1.89
C VAL A 319 -21.55 2.34 2.52
N THR A 320 -20.31 2.79 2.40
CA THR A 320 -19.83 3.99 3.08
C THR A 320 -20.17 5.29 2.38
N MET A 321 -20.37 5.30 1.06
CA MET A 321 -20.73 6.51 0.32
C MET A 321 -22.24 6.71 0.18
N LEU A 322 -23.02 5.62 0.15
CA LEU A 322 -24.48 5.69 -0.07
C LEU A 322 -25.27 5.33 1.19
N PHE A 323 -25.07 4.14 1.74
CA PHE A 323 -25.95 3.59 2.76
C PHE A 323 -25.75 4.17 4.17
N LEU A 324 -24.50 4.35 4.60
CA LEU A 324 -24.19 4.90 5.93
C LEU A 324 -24.66 6.35 6.12
N PRO A 325 -24.48 7.28 5.16
CA PRO A 325 -25.03 8.64 5.30
C PRO A 325 -26.55 8.65 5.50
N ILE A 326 -27.30 7.80 4.78
CA ILE A 326 -28.76 7.68 4.95
C ILE A 326 -29.09 7.26 6.37
N TYR A 327 -28.40 6.24 6.88
CA TYR A 327 -28.58 5.76 8.25
C TYR A 327 -28.30 6.84 9.31
N PHE A 328 -27.20 7.58 9.17
CA PHE A 328 -26.87 8.61 10.15
C PHE A 328 -27.79 9.81 10.10
N VAL A 329 -28.30 10.18 8.92
CA VAL A 329 -29.35 11.20 8.84
C VAL A 329 -30.63 10.71 9.51
N LEU A 330 -31.03 9.45 9.33
CA LEU A 330 -32.17 8.88 10.05
C LEU A 330 -31.97 8.92 11.57
N SER A 331 -30.79 8.54 12.05
CA SER A 331 -30.43 8.65 13.48
C SER A 331 -30.46 10.10 13.98
N GLY A 332 -29.98 11.04 13.17
CA GLY A 332 -29.95 12.47 13.50
C GLY A 332 -31.34 13.13 13.47
N LEU A 333 -32.22 12.69 12.58
CA LEU A 333 -33.65 13.08 12.55
C LEU A 333 -34.36 12.67 13.85
N ASN A 334 -33.95 11.56 14.46
CA ASN A 334 -34.40 11.13 15.79
C ASN A 334 -33.68 11.88 16.94
N THR A 335 -32.76 12.80 16.68
CA THR A 335 -32.07 13.55 17.73
C THR A 335 -32.71 14.93 17.89
N ASN A 336 -33.30 15.19 19.06
CA ASN A 336 -33.93 16.46 19.37
C ASN A 336 -33.20 17.19 20.51
N LEU A 337 -32.20 18.01 20.17
CA LEU A 337 -31.48 18.79 21.19
C LEU A 337 -32.35 19.90 21.79
N ALA A 338 -33.45 20.29 21.14
CA ALA A 338 -34.38 21.28 21.68
C ALA A 338 -35.08 20.78 22.96
N ALA A 339 -35.23 19.46 23.09
CA ALA A 339 -35.80 18.83 24.28
C ALA A 339 -34.82 18.79 25.47
N LEU A 340 -33.54 19.14 25.27
CA LEU A 340 -32.50 19.14 26.30
C LEU A 340 -32.34 20.54 26.93
N ASP A 341 -33.44 21.12 27.41
CA ASP A 341 -33.51 22.52 27.88
C ASP A 341 -33.22 22.70 29.38
N THR A 342 -33.28 21.61 30.15
CA THR A 342 -33.24 21.66 31.61
C THR A 342 -31.83 21.42 32.16
N GLY A 343 -31.38 22.20 33.16
CA GLY A 343 -30.05 22.05 33.76
C GLY A 343 -29.75 20.66 34.35
N LYS A 344 -30.79 19.95 34.82
CA LYS A 344 -30.71 18.55 35.26
C LYS A 344 -30.23 17.62 34.13
N ILE A 345 -30.77 17.79 32.92
CA ILE A 345 -30.41 16.99 31.73
C ILE A 345 -28.93 17.17 31.41
N TRP A 346 -28.45 18.42 31.37
CA TRP A 346 -27.03 18.72 31.14
C TRP A 346 -26.13 18.15 32.23
N GLY A 347 -26.58 18.12 33.49
CA GLY A 347 -25.91 17.42 34.57
C GLY A 347 -25.74 15.92 34.29
N TYR A 348 -26.78 15.25 33.80
CA TYR A 348 -26.70 13.83 33.40
C TYR A 348 -25.83 13.61 32.16
N ILE A 349 -25.88 14.49 31.17
CA ILE A 349 -24.99 14.43 30.01
C ILE A 349 -23.53 14.47 30.47
N ILE A 350 -23.15 15.44 31.29
CA ILE A 350 -21.79 15.57 31.83
C ILE A 350 -21.42 14.34 32.65
N LEU A 351 -22.32 13.86 33.51
CA LEU A 351 -22.11 12.66 34.31
C LEU A 351 -21.85 11.43 33.42
N LEU A 352 -22.66 11.22 32.39
CA LEU A 352 -22.53 10.12 31.44
C LEU A 352 -21.24 10.22 30.63
N THR A 353 -20.86 11.42 30.20
CA THR A 353 -19.59 11.69 29.54
C THR A 353 -18.41 11.35 30.44
N VAL A 354 -18.41 11.84 31.69
CA VAL A 354 -17.33 11.58 32.64
C VAL A 354 -17.22 10.10 32.94
N ILE A 355 -18.33 9.43 33.23
CA ILE A 355 -18.33 8.01 33.58
C ILE A 355 -17.95 7.14 32.38
N GLY A 356 -18.50 7.43 31.20
CA GLY A 356 -18.16 6.74 29.97
C GLY A 356 -16.68 6.89 29.61
N PHE A 357 -16.11 8.08 29.82
CA PHE A 357 -14.69 8.33 29.60
C PHE A 357 -13.81 7.67 30.66
N VAL A 358 -14.03 7.97 31.94
CA VAL A 358 -13.19 7.51 33.07
C VAL A 358 -13.21 5.99 33.16
N GLY A 359 -14.38 5.36 33.03
CA GLY A 359 -14.52 3.91 33.10
C GLY A 359 -13.67 3.19 32.05
N LYS A 360 -13.72 3.66 30.78
CA LYS A 360 -12.95 3.07 29.70
C LYS A 360 -11.48 3.46 29.73
N PHE A 361 -11.19 4.74 29.90
CA PHE A 361 -9.84 5.26 29.88
C PHE A 361 -9.00 4.59 30.97
N PHE A 362 -9.43 4.63 32.23
CA PHE A 362 -8.65 4.06 33.33
C PHE A 362 -8.68 2.53 33.33
N GLY A 363 -9.79 1.90 32.92
CA GLY A 363 -9.86 0.45 32.79
C GLY A 363 -8.82 -0.09 31.80
N CYS A 364 -8.81 0.46 30.58
CA CYS A 364 -7.88 0.03 29.54
C CYS A 364 -6.44 0.49 29.81
N ALA A 365 -6.23 1.74 30.23
CA ALA A 365 -4.89 2.26 30.51
C ALA A 365 -4.24 1.58 31.72
N GLY A 366 -5.01 1.29 32.77
CA GLY A 366 -4.55 0.58 33.95
C GLY A 366 -4.07 -0.83 33.62
N VAL A 367 -4.88 -1.61 32.90
CA VAL A 367 -4.50 -2.97 32.48
C VAL A 367 -3.34 -2.95 31.49
N ALA A 368 -3.33 -2.01 30.54
CA ALA A 368 -2.19 -1.83 29.66
C ALA A 368 -0.90 -1.54 30.46
N LYS A 369 -0.98 -0.73 31.52
CA LYS A 369 0.17 -0.45 32.36
C LYS A 369 0.68 -1.71 33.08
N LEU A 370 -0.24 -2.54 33.57
CA LEU A 370 0.08 -3.83 34.19
C LEU A 370 0.67 -4.84 33.20
N CYS A 371 0.30 -4.76 31.92
CA CYS A 371 0.89 -5.55 30.83
C CYS A 371 2.29 -5.10 30.40
N GLY A 372 2.85 -4.04 31.00
CA GLY A 372 4.22 -3.58 30.76
C GLY A 372 4.38 -2.41 29.77
N TYR A 373 3.28 -1.81 29.30
CA TYR A 373 3.34 -0.64 28.41
C TYR A 373 3.83 0.62 29.14
N THR A 374 4.45 1.55 28.41
CA THR A 374 4.86 2.85 28.95
C THR A 374 3.63 3.70 29.29
N TRP A 375 3.79 4.69 30.19
CA TRP A 375 2.66 5.57 30.58
C TRP A 375 1.99 6.26 29.39
N ARG A 376 2.76 6.61 28.35
CA ARG A 376 2.24 7.22 27.13
C ARG A 376 1.50 6.22 26.25
N GLU A 377 2.04 5.01 26.09
CA GLU A 377 1.35 3.93 25.35
C GLU A 377 0.07 3.51 26.06
N SER A 378 0.10 3.31 27.38
CA SER A 378 -1.09 3.01 28.19
C SER A 378 -2.16 4.10 28.09
N GLY A 379 -1.76 5.38 28.17
CA GLY A 379 -2.67 6.50 28.00
C GLY A 379 -3.27 6.57 26.59
N ALA A 380 -2.49 6.28 25.55
CA ALA A 380 -2.99 6.19 24.18
C ALA A 380 -3.99 5.05 24.00
N ILE A 381 -3.70 3.87 24.55
CA ILE A 381 -4.63 2.72 24.56
C ILE A 381 -5.95 3.11 25.23
N GLY A 382 -5.91 3.72 26.41
CA GLY A 382 -7.11 4.18 27.11
C GLY A 382 -7.91 5.20 26.33
N MET A 383 -7.23 6.16 25.69
CA MET A 383 -7.88 7.19 24.88
C MET A 383 -8.59 6.60 23.65
N LEU A 384 -7.88 5.75 22.92
CA LEU A 384 -8.38 5.12 21.71
C LEU A 384 -9.53 4.14 22.01
N MET A 385 -9.45 3.37 23.10
CA MET A 385 -10.52 2.44 23.49
C MET A 385 -11.80 3.14 23.98
N SER A 386 -11.68 4.40 24.39
CA SER A 386 -12.82 5.26 24.76
C SER A 386 -13.55 5.82 23.53
N CYS A 387 -13.07 5.54 22.31
CA CYS A 387 -13.74 5.91 21.08
C CYS A 387 -15.14 5.29 21.02
N LYS A 388 -16.14 6.16 20.90
CA LYS A 388 -17.50 5.79 20.55
C LYS A 388 -17.68 5.89 19.04
N GLY A 389 -18.77 5.35 18.51
CA GLY A 389 -18.95 5.38 17.07
C GLY A 389 -20.23 4.77 16.56
N LEU A 390 -20.17 4.41 15.28
CA LEU A 390 -21.30 3.94 14.49
C LEU A 390 -22.08 2.82 15.19
N VAL A 391 -21.38 1.82 15.74
CA VAL A 391 -22.00 0.65 16.38
C VAL A 391 -22.89 1.06 17.56
N GLU A 392 -22.46 2.02 18.37
CA GLU A 392 -23.26 2.51 19.49
C GLU A 392 -24.53 3.22 19.01
N LEU A 393 -24.44 4.02 17.95
CA LEU A 393 -25.62 4.65 17.36
C LEU A 393 -26.62 3.61 16.81
N ILE A 394 -26.14 2.47 16.29
CA ILE A 394 -27.00 1.33 15.95
C ILE A 394 -27.73 0.83 17.19
N VAL A 395 -27.01 0.55 18.26
CA VAL A 395 -27.61 0.09 19.52
C VAL A 395 -28.66 1.07 20.03
N LEU A 396 -28.35 2.37 20.02
CA LEU A 396 -29.27 3.41 20.47
C LEU A 396 -30.53 3.47 19.60
N ASN A 397 -30.42 3.40 18.28
CA ASN A 397 -31.60 3.41 17.40
C ASN A 397 -32.46 2.15 17.58
N VAL A 398 -31.83 0.98 17.73
CA VAL A 398 -32.57 -0.27 18.00
C VAL A 398 -33.29 -0.16 19.36
N GLY A 399 -32.62 0.38 20.39
CA GLY A 399 -33.23 0.60 21.70
C GLY A 399 -34.41 1.57 21.67
N LEU A 400 -34.31 2.64 20.87
CA LEU A 400 -35.40 3.60 20.66
C LEU A 400 -36.58 2.97 19.91
N GLN A 401 -36.32 2.16 18.88
CA GLN A 401 -37.36 1.48 18.09
C GLN A 401 -38.15 0.45 18.90
N VAL A 402 -37.47 -0.30 19.78
CA VAL A 402 -38.10 -1.26 20.71
C VAL A 402 -38.76 -0.56 21.90
N GLY A 403 -38.47 0.74 22.10
CA GLY A 403 -39.05 1.54 23.17
C GLY A 403 -38.37 1.35 24.53
N ILE A 404 -37.15 0.79 24.57
CA ILE A 404 -36.37 0.64 25.81
C ILE A 404 -35.97 2.00 26.37
N ILE A 405 -35.60 2.92 25.47
CA ILE A 405 -35.23 4.30 25.78
C ILE A 405 -36.18 5.26 25.07
N ASN A 406 -36.43 6.42 25.68
CA ASN A 406 -37.18 7.50 25.06
C ASN A 406 -36.28 8.43 24.23
N GLN A 407 -36.89 9.36 23.49
CA GLN A 407 -36.20 10.31 22.61
C GLN A 407 -35.20 11.20 23.36
N GLU A 408 -35.51 11.59 24.60
CA GLU A 408 -34.65 12.45 25.41
C GLU A 408 -33.36 11.74 25.79
N LEU A 409 -33.46 10.54 26.37
CA LEU A 409 -32.30 9.72 26.74
C LEU A 409 -31.49 9.30 25.51
N PHE A 410 -32.16 8.98 24.40
CA PHE A 410 -31.50 8.75 23.12
C PHE A 410 -30.65 9.96 22.70
N SER A 411 -31.22 11.18 22.75
CA SER A 411 -30.51 12.41 22.38
C SER A 411 -29.32 12.70 23.31
N MET A 412 -29.44 12.42 24.62
CA MET A 412 -28.33 12.53 25.57
C MET A 412 -27.17 11.58 25.21
N LEU A 413 -27.47 10.30 24.96
CA LEU A 413 -26.47 9.29 24.65
C LEU A 413 -25.79 9.53 23.30
N VAL A 414 -26.54 10.00 22.29
CA VAL A 414 -25.98 10.44 21.00
C VAL A 414 -24.98 11.58 21.21
N LEU A 415 -25.31 12.59 22.02
CA LEU A 415 -24.42 13.72 22.30
C LEU A 415 -23.15 13.27 23.04
N VAL A 416 -23.29 12.38 24.03
CA VAL A 416 -22.15 11.77 24.74
C VAL A 416 -21.24 11.03 23.76
N ALA A 417 -21.80 10.25 22.83
CA ALA A 417 -21.04 9.52 21.82
C ALA A 417 -20.26 10.46 20.90
N VAL A 418 -20.94 11.47 20.33
CA VAL A 418 -20.29 12.47 19.46
C VAL A 418 -19.17 13.19 20.19
N PHE A 419 -19.41 13.64 21.43
CA PHE A 419 -18.42 14.38 22.22
C PHE A 419 -17.17 13.55 22.51
N LEU A 420 -17.34 12.30 22.96
CA LEU A 420 -16.21 11.42 23.28
C LEU A 420 -15.38 11.11 22.04
N THR A 421 -16.01 10.81 20.91
CA THR A 421 -15.30 10.52 19.66
C THR A 421 -14.53 11.73 19.12
N VAL A 422 -15.12 12.93 19.18
CA VAL A 422 -14.45 14.17 18.74
C VAL A 422 -13.20 14.45 19.57
N ILE A 423 -13.23 14.12 20.87
CA ILE A 423 -12.11 14.30 21.80
C ILE A 423 -11.05 13.21 21.66
N THR A 424 -11.41 11.99 21.25
CA THR A 424 -10.47 10.86 21.09
C THR A 424 -9.27 11.20 20.22
N THR A 425 -9.47 11.79 19.05
CA THR A 425 -8.39 12.12 18.11
C THR A 425 -7.38 13.14 18.68
N PRO A 426 -7.78 14.35 19.11
CA PRO A 426 -6.84 15.32 19.68
C PRO A 426 -6.23 14.82 20.99
N GLY A 427 -6.98 14.10 21.83
CA GLY A 427 -6.43 13.54 23.08
C GLY A 427 -5.37 12.47 22.83
N THR A 428 -5.55 11.62 21.81
CA THR A 428 -4.54 10.62 21.44
C THR A 428 -3.26 11.29 20.96
N LEU A 429 -3.37 12.33 20.10
CA LEU A 429 -2.22 13.08 19.60
C LEU A 429 -1.51 13.88 20.70
N ALA A 430 -2.25 14.36 21.71
CA ALA A 430 -1.68 15.05 22.87
C ALA A 430 -0.88 14.10 23.78
N ILE A 431 -1.41 12.90 24.05
CA ILE A 431 -0.77 11.89 24.91
C ILE A 431 0.40 11.20 24.19
N TYR A 432 0.24 10.93 22.89
CA TYR A 432 1.16 10.14 22.07
C TYR A 432 1.50 10.86 20.75
N PRO A 433 2.33 11.91 20.81
CA PRO A 433 2.65 12.74 19.64
C PRO A 433 3.53 12.01 18.63
N LYS A 434 3.37 12.37 17.34
CA LYS A 434 4.07 11.74 16.19
C LYS A 434 5.60 11.65 16.36
N ARG A 435 6.23 12.67 16.92
CA ARG A 435 7.69 12.69 17.17
C ARG A 435 8.17 11.56 18.10
N TYR A 436 7.30 11.03 18.96
CA TYR A 436 7.66 9.99 19.92
C TYR A 436 7.68 8.60 19.27
N HIS A 437 6.76 8.29 18.35
CA HIS A 437 6.77 6.99 17.67
C HIS A 437 7.76 6.91 16.50
N GLU A 438 8.09 8.02 15.83
CA GLU A 438 9.10 8.04 14.76
C GLU A 438 10.49 7.69 15.33
N ARG A 439 10.75 8.07 16.58
CA ARG A 439 11.98 7.72 17.32
C ARG A 439 12.01 6.28 17.83
N LEU A 440 10.84 5.67 18.05
CA LEU A 440 10.71 4.27 18.47
C LEU A 440 10.72 3.32 17.27
N SER A 441 10.19 3.74 16.11
CA SER A 441 10.30 3.02 14.84
C SER A 441 11.69 3.14 14.23
N ALA A 442 12.37 4.30 14.37
CA ALA A 442 13.77 4.49 14.00
C ALA A 442 14.76 3.78 14.95
N LYS A 443 14.27 3.15 16.02
CA LYS A 443 15.06 2.23 16.84
C LYS A 443 14.83 0.83 16.25
N PRO A 444 15.86 0.15 15.70
CA PRO A 444 15.67 -1.15 15.07
C PRO A 444 14.91 -2.09 16.02
N LYS A 445 13.79 -2.66 15.55
CA LYS A 445 12.93 -3.59 16.31
C LYS A 445 13.69 -4.89 16.58
N ASN A 446 14.61 -4.85 17.54
CA ASN A 446 15.34 -6.03 17.98
C ASN A 446 14.58 -6.89 19.00
N ASN A 447 13.28 -6.67 19.21
CA ASN A 447 12.51 -7.47 20.16
C ASN A 447 11.02 -7.57 19.79
N ALA A 448 10.65 -8.71 19.18
CA ALA A 448 9.34 -9.33 19.37
C ALA A 448 9.51 -10.86 19.38
N GLN A 449 9.32 -11.44 20.56
CA GLN A 449 9.46 -12.86 20.90
C GLN A 449 8.48 -13.77 20.15
N GLY A 450 8.96 -14.95 19.74
CA GLY A 450 8.13 -16.10 19.37
C GLY A 450 8.81 -17.15 18.50
N GLY A 451 9.84 -17.85 18.99
CA GLY A 451 10.40 -19.05 18.36
C GLY A 451 11.86 -19.32 18.75
N PRO A 452 12.22 -20.52 19.25
CA PRO A 452 13.58 -20.85 19.61
C PRO A 452 14.38 -21.21 18.36
N ASN A 453 14.88 -20.21 17.62
CA ASN A 453 16.01 -20.42 16.73
C ASN A 453 17.21 -19.68 17.31
N GLY A 454 18.04 -20.42 18.05
CA GLY A 454 19.34 -20.01 18.57
C GLY A 454 20.34 -19.54 17.50
N ASP A 455 19.94 -19.50 16.24
CA ASP A 455 20.73 -19.08 15.07
C ASP A 455 20.67 -17.57 14.80
N ARG A 456 19.62 -16.87 15.28
CA ARG A 456 19.46 -15.42 15.01
C ARG A 456 20.43 -14.54 15.81
N ALA A 457 20.81 -14.94 17.02
CA ALA A 457 21.75 -14.19 17.87
C ALA A 457 23.23 -14.35 17.44
N ARG A 458 23.56 -15.41 16.69
CA ARG A 458 24.92 -15.68 16.20
C ARG A 458 25.15 -15.09 14.80
N ASN A 459 24.13 -15.06 13.95
CA ASN A 459 24.23 -14.49 12.60
C ASN A 459 24.16 -12.95 12.58
N GLN A 460 23.43 -12.30 13.49
CA GLN A 460 23.39 -10.83 13.57
C GLN A 460 24.70 -10.22 14.11
N ALA A 461 25.46 -10.99 14.92
CA ALA A 461 26.80 -10.62 15.39
C ALA A 461 27.88 -10.79 14.30
N SER A 462 27.74 -11.74 13.37
CA SER A 462 28.59 -11.84 12.18
C SER A 462 28.27 -10.78 11.11
N ARG A 463 26.98 -10.45 10.94
CA ARG A 463 26.51 -9.49 9.92
C ARG A 463 27.00 -8.06 10.16
N ASN A 464 27.11 -7.62 11.43
CA ASN A 464 27.66 -6.31 11.78
C ASN A 464 29.19 -6.29 11.97
N ALA A 465 29.84 -7.45 11.96
CA ALA A 465 31.30 -7.55 11.98
C ALA A 465 31.91 -7.57 10.58
N PHE A 466 31.21 -8.07 9.55
CA PHE A 466 31.62 -8.00 8.15
C PHE A 466 31.40 -6.61 7.51
N LEU A 467 30.39 -5.85 7.97
CA LEU A 467 30.32 -4.40 7.72
C LEU A 467 31.59 -3.63 8.14
N ARG A 468 32.53 -4.26 8.89
CA ARG A 468 33.79 -3.67 9.37
C ARG A 468 35.04 -3.98 8.53
N SER A 469 35.01 -4.80 7.48
CA SER A 469 36.26 -5.19 6.79
C SER A 469 36.59 -4.46 5.48
N SER A 470 35.66 -3.89 4.71
CA SER A 470 36.05 -2.98 3.60
C SER A 470 34.87 -2.27 2.91
N GLY A 471 34.96 -0.95 2.74
CA GLY A 471 34.37 -0.25 1.59
C GLY A 471 32.91 0.22 1.64
N GLY A 472 32.34 0.63 2.79
CA GLY A 472 31.05 1.33 2.80
C GLY A 472 31.14 2.80 2.37
N ALA A 473 30.41 3.16 1.32
CA ALA A 473 30.06 4.52 0.88
C ALA A 473 31.12 5.40 0.19
N ALA A 474 32.35 4.95 -0.04
CA ALA A 474 33.32 5.73 -0.83
C ALA A 474 34.40 4.84 -1.47
N GLY A 475 34.22 4.51 -2.75
CA GLY A 475 35.34 4.20 -3.67
C GLY A 475 36.22 2.99 -3.36
N GLY A 476 35.66 1.83 -2.97
CA GLY A 476 36.47 0.63 -2.72
C GLY A 476 35.78 -0.73 -2.90
N ARG A 477 34.64 -0.79 -3.59
CA ARG A 477 34.00 -2.07 -3.92
C ARG A 477 33.99 -2.26 -5.43
N GLU A 478 34.27 -3.48 -5.90
CA GLU A 478 34.27 -3.83 -7.32
C GLU A 478 32.87 -4.31 -7.80
N TYR A 479 32.10 -5.02 -6.97
CA TYR A 479 30.80 -5.62 -7.35
C TYR A 479 29.66 -5.30 -6.38
N THR A 480 28.47 -4.95 -6.86
CA THR A 480 27.29 -4.77 -5.99
C THR A 480 26.61 -6.13 -5.81
N SER A 481 26.53 -6.62 -4.56
CA SER A 481 25.99 -7.96 -4.26
C SER A 481 24.60 -7.91 -3.63
N ARG A 482 24.22 -6.82 -2.96
CA ARG A 482 22.89 -6.68 -2.34
C ARG A 482 22.09 -5.55 -2.96
N LEU A 483 20.95 -5.87 -3.57
CA LEU A 483 20.09 -4.89 -4.24
C LEU A 483 18.71 -4.85 -3.60
N LEU A 484 18.14 -3.66 -3.49
CA LEU A 484 16.72 -3.45 -3.15
C LEU A 484 15.99 -2.97 -4.40
N VAL A 485 14.96 -3.71 -4.83
CA VAL A 485 14.15 -3.38 -6.00
C VAL A 485 12.75 -2.96 -5.55
N VAL A 486 12.30 -1.77 -5.93
CA VAL A 486 10.97 -1.26 -5.55
C VAL A 486 9.93 -1.68 -6.60
N LEU A 487 8.99 -2.55 -6.23
CA LEU A 487 7.97 -3.11 -7.11
C LEU A 487 6.56 -2.59 -6.74
N GLN A 488 6.22 -1.37 -7.11
CA GLN A 488 4.88 -0.79 -6.80
C GLN A 488 3.75 -1.39 -7.64
N ARG A 489 4.02 -1.69 -8.92
CA ARG A 489 3.03 -2.17 -9.89
C ARG A 489 3.55 -3.39 -10.63
N ILE A 490 2.64 -4.21 -11.15
CA ILE A 490 3.00 -5.36 -11.99
C ILE A 490 3.66 -4.93 -13.31
N GLU A 491 3.38 -3.71 -13.78
CA GLU A 491 4.01 -3.12 -14.97
C GLU A 491 5.52 -2.98 -14.82
N HIS A 492 6.00 -2.76 -13.59
CA HIS A 492 7.43 -2.65 -13.30
C HIS A 492 8.16 -4.01 -13.39
N LEU A 493 7.43 -5.12 -13.38
CA LEU A 493 7.99 -6.46 -13.33
C LEU A 493 8.90 -6.76 -14.53
N ALA A 494 8.50 -6.36 -15.74
CA ALA A 494 9.31 -6.57 -16.94
C ALA A 494 10.62 -5.78 -16.86
N ALA A 495 10.53 -4.53 -16.42
CA ALA A 495 11.65 -3.62 -16.25
C ALA A 495 12.65 -4.15 -15.20
N THR A 496 12.15 -4.67 -14.07
CA THR A 496 13.01 -5.25 -13.03
C THR A 496 13.62 -6.57 -13.45
N MET A 497 12.83 -7.47 -14.06
CA MET A 497 13.34 -8.75 -14.60
C MET A 497 14.48 -8.52 -15.58
N PHE A 498 14.37 -7.53 -16.46
CA PHE A 498 15.41 -7.18 -17.42
C PHE A 498 16.74 -6.78 -16.75
N ILE A 499 16.71 -5.88 -15.76
CA ILE A 499 17.93 -5.49 -15.03
C ILE A 499 18.51 -6.68 -14.29
N THR A 500 17.67 -7.47 -13.61
CA THR A 500 18.14 -8.64 -12.87
C THR A 500 18.74 -9.70 -13.77
N GLN A 501 18.30 -9.79 -15.04
CA GLN A 501 18.86 -10.72 -16.00
C GLN A 501 20.31 -10.36 -16.37
N MET A 502 20.67 -9.07 -16.38
CA MET A 502 22.05 -8.63 -16.59
C MET A 502 22.95 -8.86 -15.37
N LEU A 503 22.37 -9.23 -14.22
CA LEU A 503 23.07 -9.54 -12.97
C LEU A 503 23.15 -11.06 -12.70
N GLU A 504 22.83 -11.89 -13.69
CA GLU A 504 22.88 -13.36 -13.57
C GLU A 504 24.31 -13.82 -13.22
N PRO A 505 24.51 -14.66 -12.20
CA PRO A 505 25.84 -15.14 -11.83
C PRO A 505 26.45 -15.94 -12.97
N VAL A 506 27.76 -15.76 -13.21
CA VAL A 506 28.50 -16.51 -14.23
C VAL A 506 28.53 -17.99 -13.83
N THR A 507 27.61 -18.78 -14.37
CA THR A 507 27.66 -20.23 -14.24
C THR A 507 28.78 -20.73 -15.14
N ASN A 508 29.85 -21.29 -14.56
CA ASN A 508 30.79 -22.15 -15.28
C ASN A 508 30.04 -23.42 -15.77
N THR A 509 29.22 -23.29 -16.79
CA THR A 509 28.59 -24.43 -17.45
C THR A 509 29.61 -25.02 -18.43
N MET A 510 30.10 -26.21 -18.06
CA MET A 510 30.34 -27.36 -18.94
C MET A 510 31.19 -27.17 -20.21
N ASN A 511 32.27 -27.97 -20.28
CA ASN A 511 33.09 -28.29 -21.46
C ASN A 511 32.44 -27.97 -22.82
N PRO A 512 33.10 -27.18 -23.70
CA PRO A 512 32.68 -26.99 -25.08
C PRO A 512 32.96 -28.28 -25.87
N GLY A 513 32.03 -29.22 -25.85
CA GLY A 513 32.16 -30.49 -26.58
C GLY A 513 30.85 -31.13 -27.03
N VAL A 514 29.68 -30.65 -26.59
CA VAL A 514 28.40 -31.34 -26.85
C VAL A 514 27.28 -30.37 -27.21
N THR A 515 27.47 -29.51 -28.23
CA THR A 515 26.37 -28.76 -28.87
C THR A 515 26.63 -28.48 -30.35
N ALA A 516 27.35 -29.37 -31.05
CA ALA A 516 27.47 -29.33 -32.50
C ALA A 516 27.09 -30.68 -33.09
N LYS A 517 25.79 -31.03 -33.08
CA LYS A 517 25.17 -32.08 -33.92
C LYS A 517 23.65 -32.17 -33.71
N ILE A 518 22.89 -31.10 -33.97
CA ILE A 518 21.45 -31.22 -34.26
C ILE A 518 21.10 -30.27 -35.40
N ALA A 519 21.45 -30.66 -36.62
CA ALA A 519 20.85 -30.15 -37.86
C ALA A 519 21.27 -31.04 -39.05
N ALA A 520 20.58 -32.16 -39.26
CA ALA A 520 20.46 -32.82 -40.57
C ALA A 520 19.24 -33.78 -40.58
N PRO A 521 18.40 -33.79 -41.62
CA PRO A 521 17.22 -34.66 -41.72
C PRO A 521 17.58 -36.12 -42.12
N PRO A 522 16.71 -37.12 -41.86
CA PRO A 522 17.10 -38.51 -41.89
C PRO A 522 17.03 -39.14 -43.29
N ALA A 523 18.01 -40.00 -43.59
CA ALA A 523 17.93 -41.00 -44.66
C ALA A 523 17.97 -42.42 -44.06
N LYS A 524 17.16 -43.30 -44.64
CA LYS A 524 16.85 -44.68 -44.26
C LYS A 524 18.08 -45.60 -44.23
N SER A 525 18.12 -46.55 -43.29
CA SER A 525 18.13 -48.01 -43.55
C SER A 525 18.35 -48.84 -42.27
N GLU A 526 17.35 -49.67 -41.96
CA GLU A 526 17.40 -51.09 -41.58
C GLU A 526 18.32 -51.63 -40.45
N SER A 527 17.60 -52.24 -39.49
CA SER A 527 17.84 -53.55 -38.84
C SER A 527 19.10 -53.78 -38.00
N GLN A 528 18.91 -54.00 -36.70
CA GLN A 528 18.88 -55.36 -36.13
C GLN A 528 18.46 -55.33 -34.66
N GLU A 529 17.59 -56.28 -34.35
CA GLU A 529 16.89 -56.56 -33.10
C GLU A 529 17.48 -57.86 -32.52
N SER A 530 17.70 -57.92 -31.20
CA SER A 530 17.80 -59.12 -30.34
C SER A 530 18.44 -58.69 -29.00
N ASP A 531 18.06 -59.15 -27.81
CA ASP A 531 16.96 -59.98 -27.35
C ASP A 531 16.96 -59.95 -25.80
N ILE A 532 15.75 -59.82 -25.23
CA ILE A 532 15.15 -60.71 -24.21
C ILE A 532 15.70 -60.75 -22.76
N THR A 533 14.86 -60.16 -21.87
CA THR A 533 14.34 -60.66 -20.55
C THR A 533 15.30 -60.93 -19.39
N GLU A 534 14.93 -60.97 -18.10
CA GLU A 534 13.68 -60.87 -17.33
C GLU A 534 14.09 -60.65 -15.85
N GLY A 535 13.16 -60.24 -14.99
CA GLY A 535 13.28 -60.54 -13.55
C GLY A 535 12.82 -59.45 -12.60
N LYS A 536 11.53 -59.50 -12.25
CA LYS A 536 10.89 -58.69 -11.21
C LYS A 536 11.39 -59.05 -9.80
N GLY A 537 11.42 -58.03 -8.94
CA GLY A 537 10.99 -58.11 -7.54
C GLY A 537 12.09 -58.40 -6.51
N GLN A 538 12.29 -57.50 -5.55
CA GLN A 538 11.61 -57.53 -4.24
C GLN A 538 12.44 -56.75 -3.20
N LEU A 539 11.77 -55.89 -2.43
CA LEU A 539 12.34 -55.19 -1.28
C LEU A 539 12.87 -56.20 -0.24
N SER A 540 14.02 -55.90 0.35
CA SER A 540 14.40 -56.41 1.67
C SER A 540 15.24 -55.36 2.41
N ARG A 541 14.75 -54.97 3.58
CA ARG A 541 15.47 -54.19 4.60
C ARG A 541 16.44 -55.13 5.33
N THR A 542 17.67 -54.70 5.56
CA THR A 542 18.48 -55.16 6.69
C THR A 542 19.31 -54.02 7.27
N ASN A 543 19.39 -54.04 8.60
CA ASN A 543 19.95 -53.03 9.49
C ASN A 543 21.47 -53.13 9.63
N SER A 544 22.02 -52.01 10.12
CA SER A 544 23.05 -51.85 11.16
C SER A 544 24.54 -52.07 10.86
N ASN A 545 25.25 -50.96 11.17
CA ASN A 545 26.54 -50.85 11.87
C ASN A 545 27.83 -51.14 11.09
N GLY A 546 28.63 -50.08 10.95
CA GLY A 546 30.05 -50.15 10.61
C GLY A 546 30.64 -48.74 10.49
N ASP A 547 31.22 -48.24 11.58
CA ASP A 547 32.12 -47.09 11.59
C ASP A 547 33.25 -47.31 10.57
N ALA A 548 33.36 -46.40 9.61
CA ALA A 548 34.56 -46.24 8.79
C ALA A 548 34.71 -44.77 8.40
N SER A 549 35.71 -44.13 8.99
CA SER A 549 36.17 -42.77 8.72
C SER A 549 36.60 -42.60 7.27
N LEU A 550 35.92 -41.71 6.54
CA LEU A 550 36.35 -41.21 5.24
C LEU A 550 37.52 -40.22 5.41
N PRO A 551 38.56 -40.28 4.57
CA PRO A 551 39.68 -39.33 4.63
C PRO A 551 39.22 -37.93 4.19
N PRO A 552 39.85 -36.85 4.71
CA PRO A 552 39.48 -35.49 4.37
C PRO A 552 39.71 -35.23 2.86
N PRO A 553 38.85 -34.43 2.21
CA PRO A 553 39.10 -34.01 0.83
C PRO A 553 40.38 -33.15 0.78
N PRO A 554 41.14 -33.22 -0.34
CA PRO A 554 42.33 -32.39 -0.50
C PRO A 554 41.94 -30.90 -0.47
N PRO A 555 42.85 -30.01 -0.02
CA PRO A 555 42.56 -28.58 0.01
C PRO A 555 42.26 -28.10 -1.41
N MET A 556 41.00 -27.75 -1.66
CA MET A 556 40.61 -27.04 -2.87
C MET A 556 41.42 -25.75 -2.93
N ALA A 557 42.12 -25.56 -4.04
CA ALA A 557 42.69 -24.27 -4.42
C ALA A 557 41.61 -23.19 -4.28
N VAL A 558 41.97 -22.08 -3.66
CA VAL A 558 41.13 -20.89 -3.52
C VAL A 558 40.82 -20.38 -4.93
N ALA A 559 39.69 -20.78 -5.49
CA ALA A 559 39.10 -20.16 -6.66
C ALA A 559 38.23 -19.00 -6.16
N ASP A 560 38.45 -17.80 -6.69
CA ASP A 560 37.78 -16.56 -6.29
C ASP A 560 36.25 -16.72 -6.25
N ALA A 561 35.69 -16.77 -5.05
CA ALA A 561 34.25 -16.84 -4.84
C ALA A 561 33.65 -15.44 -5.04
N ARG A 562 33.32 -15.07 -6.29
CA ARG A 562 32.49 -13.90 -6.59
C ARG A 562 31.15 -14.06 -5.86
N GLU A 563 30.82 -13.16 -4.92
CA GLU A 563 29.60 -13.25 -4.09
C GLU A 563 28.34 -13.29 -4.97
N ALA A 564 27.42 -14.22 -4.67
CA ALA A 564 26.16 -14.34 -5.37
C ALA A 564 25.27 -13.11 -5.12
N VAL A 565 24.66 -12.58 -6.18
CA VAL A 565 23.76 -11.43 -6.09
C VAL A 565 22.48 -11.81 -5.35
N HIS A 566 22.14 -11.05 -4.31
CA HIS A 566 20.92 -11.17 -3.52
C HIS A 566 20.04 -9.94 -3.74
N ILE A 567 18.75 -10.16 -3.97
CA ILE A 567 17.78 -9.13 -4.34
C ILE A 567 16.62 -9.13 -3.36
N ASP A 568 16.46 -8.03 -2.64
CA ASP A 568 15.29 -7.74 -1.85
C ASP A 568 14.24 -7.04 -2.72
N ALA A 569 13.03 -7.60 -2.85
CA ALA A 569 11.95 -7.03 -3.66
C ALA A 569 10.89 -6.38 -2.75
N LEU A 570 10.85 -5.05 -2.70
CA LEU A 570 9.94 -4.29 -1.84
C LEU A 570 8.72 -3.78 -2.60
N LYS A 571 7.53 -4.24 -2.23
CA LYS A 571 6.26 -3.70 -2.71
C LYS A 571 5.66 -2.71 -1.71
N LEU A 572 5.32 -1.53 -2.21
CA LEU A 572 4.68 -0.46 -1.44
C LEU A 572 3.17 -0.43 -1.78
N ILE A 573 2.32 -0.56 -0.77
CA ILE A 573 0.86 -0.53 -0.89
C ILE A 573 0.33 0.69 -0.15
N GLU A 574 -0.61 1.40 -0.77
CA GLU A 574 -1.17 2.62 -0.20
C GLU A 574 -2.13 2.32 0.96
N LEU A 575 -1.79 2.83 2.14
CA LEU A 575 -2.70 2.84 3.27
C LEU A 575 -3.73 3.96 3.11
N THR A 576 -4.91 3.62 2.59
CA THR A 576 -6.04 4.55 2.56
C THR A 576 -6.76 4.61 3.91
N GLY A 577 -7.55 5.66 4.16
CA GLY A 577 -8.44 5.74 5.34
C GLY A 577 -9.61 4.74 5.33
N ARG A 578 -9.64 3.82 4.36
CA ARG A 578 -10.69 2.82 4.15
C ARG A 578 -10.37 1.55 4.93
N THR A 579 -11.39 0.77 5.22
CA THR A 579 -11.25 -0.36 6.14
C THR A 579 -10.48 -1.53 5.50
N PHE A 580 -10.59 -1.73 4.18
CA PHE A 580 -9.82 -2.75 3.46
C PHE A 580 -8.30 -2.50 3.51
N SER A 581 -7.82 -1.25 3.47
CA SER A 581 -6.39 -0.97 3.54
C SER A 581 -5.84 -1.15 4.96
N VAL A 582 -6.69 -1.03 5.97
CA VAL A 582 -6.36 -1.45 7.34
C VAL A 582 -6.25 -2.97 7.44
N MET A 583 -7.18 -3.69 6.81
CA MET A 583 -7.15 -5.15 6.70
C MET A 583 -5.87 -5.64 6.01
N GLN A 584 -5.48 -5.01 4.89
CA GLN A 584 -4.21 -5.26 4.21
C GLN A 584 -3.00 -5.03 5.13
N SER A 585 -3.03 -4.00 5.96
CA SER A 585 -1.96 -3.72 6.93
C SER A 585 -1.92 -4.72 8.09
N ALA A 586 -3.06 -5.29 8.49
CA ALA A 586 -3.13 -6.33 9.52
C ALA A 586 -2.68 -7.70 8.99
N GLU A 587 -2.94 -7.98 7.70
CA GLU A 587 -2.71 -9.27 7.03
C GLU A 587 -1.48 -9.27 6.09
N LYS A 588 -0.44 -8.49 6.42
CA LYS A 588 0.79 -8.36 5.59
C LYS A 588 1.44 -9.70 5.23
N ASP A 589 1.53 -10.62 6.20
CA ASP A 589 2.13 -11.94 6.02
C ASP A 589 1.39 -12.78 4.97
N GLN A 590 0.07 -12.58 4.85
CA GLN A 590 -0.74 -13.30 3.89
C GLN A 590 -0.68 -12.67 2.50
N LEU A 591 -0.65 -11.34 2.43
CA LEU A 591 -0.44 -10.61 1.18
C LEU A 591 0.89 -10.97 0.53
N LEU A 592 1.95 -11.18 1.32
CA LEU A 592 3.26 -11.62 0.82
C LEU A 592 3.18 -12.94 0.04
N LEU A 593 2.29 -13.83 0.47
CA LEU A 593 2.11 -15.13 -0.16
C LEU A 593 1.19 -15.07 -1.39
N SER A 594 0.21 -14.17 -1.40
CA SER A 594 -0.77 -14.05 -2.49
C SER A 594 -0.37 -13.06 -3.60
N ASP A 595 0.69 -12.27 -3.42
CA ASP A 595 1.06 -11.24 -4.40
C ASP A 595 1.70 -11.83 -5.67
N ASP A 596 0.94 -11.87 -6.77
CA ASP A 596 1.40 -12.44 -8.04
C ASP A 596 2.70 -11.82 -8.55
N ALA A 597 2.86 -10.49 -8.45
CA ALA A 597 4.03 -9.81 -8.99
C ALA A 597 5.31 -10.18 -8.23
N LEU A 598 5.24 -10.22 -6.89
CA LEU A 598 6.37 -10.65 -6.05
C LEU A 598 6.65 -12.14 -6.20
N GLN A 599 5.62 -13.00 -6.29
CA GLN A 599 5.82 -14.43 -6.50
C GLN A 599 6.44 -14.71 -7.87
N LEU A 600 5.96 -14.06 -8.94
CA LEU A 600 6.54 -14.17 -10.28
C LEU A 600 8.01 -13.74 -10.30
N PHE A 601 8.33 -12.61 -9.64
CA PHE A 601 9.70 -12.14 -9.56
C PHE A 601 10.61 -13.11 -8.78
N ARG A 602 10.09 -13.67 -7.68
CA ARG A 602 10.80 -14.68 -6.89
C ARG A 602 11.05 -15.96 -7.69
N GLN A 603 10.06 -16.45 -8.43
CA GLN A 603 10.23 -17.63 -9.28
C GLN A 603 11.21 -17.35 -10.43
N PHE A 604 11.14 -16.16 -11.03
CA PHE A 604 12.10 -15.73 -12.04
C PHE A 604 13.54 -15.72 -11.51
N GLY A 605 13.77 -15.14 -10.33
CA GLY A 605 15.08 -15.16 -9.68
C GLY A 605 15.59 -16.58 -9.47
N ARG A 606 14.76 -17.47 -8.91
CA ARG A 606 15.09 -18.89 -8.71
C ARG A 606 15.47 -19.61 -10.00
N LEU A 607 14.76 -19.34 -11.10
CA LEU A 607 15.07 -19.91 -12.42
C LEU A 607 16.42 -19.43 -12.98
N ARG A 608 16.86 -18.23 -12.56
CA ARG A 608 18.11 -17.58 -12.98
C ARG A 608 19.24 -17.71 -11.96
N GLY A 609 19.05 -18.51 -10.91
CA GLY A 609 20.07 -18.68 -9.84
C GLY A 609 20.31 -17.43 -8.99
N ILE A 610 19.38 -16.46 -8.99
CA ILE A 610 19.43 -15.25 -8.18
C ILE A 610 18.47 -15.41 -6.99
N ASP A 611 18.95 -15.13 -5.78
CA ASP A 611 18.09 -15.20 -4.59
C ASP A 611 17.27 -13.91 -4.47
N VAL A 612 15.93 -14.06 -4.51
CA VAL A 612 14.98 -12.94 -4.45
C VAL A 612 14.10 -13.11 -3.21
N GLU A 613 14.23 -12.18 -2.26
CA GLU A 613 13.42 -12.14 -1.03
C GLU A 613 12.33 -11.07 -1.12
N PRO A 614 11.03 -11.44 -1.08
CA PRO A 614 9.93 -10.47 -1.20
C PRO A 614 9.57 -9.81 0.15
N HIS A 615 9.32 -8.50 0.11
CA HIS A 615 8.91 -7.66 1.23
C HIS A 615 7.71 -6.78 0.85
N ILE A 616 6.79 -6.52 1.79
CA ILE A 616 5.61 -5.66 1.58
C ILE A 616 5.54 -4.63 2.71
N SER A 617 5.33 -3.36 2.34
CA SER A 617 5.03 -2.29 3.27
C SER A 617 3.73 -1.59 2.89
N VAL A 618 2.78 -1.53 3.84
CA VAL A 618 1.48 -0.87 3.67
C VAL A 618 1.53 0.43 4.45
N ILE A 619 1.67 1.57 3.75
CA ILE A 619 1.86 2.89 4.35
C ILE A 619 1.25 3.99 3.46
N GLY A 620 1.02 5.18 3.99
CA GLY A 620 0.55 6.30 3.15
C GLY A 620 1.64 6.79 2.19
N GLN A 621 1.25 7.36 1.05
CA GLN A 621 2.18 7.80 -0.01
C GLN A 621 3.30 8.73 0.48
N GLU A 622 3.02 9.60 1.47
CA GLU A 622 4.02 10.49 2.08
C GLU A 622 5.18 9.73 2.75
N GLY A 623 4.94 8.50 3.20
CA GLY A 623 5.92 7.67 3.89
C GLY A 623 6.75 6.79 2.97
N TYR A 624 6.43 6.71 1.67
CA TYR A 624 7.06 5.75 0.75
C TYR A 624 8.58 5.90 0.70
N SER A 625 9.09 7.13 0.62
CA SER A 625 10.53 7.37 0.61
C SER A 625 11.22 6.96 1.91
N ASN A 626 10.50 7.04 3.05
CA ASN A 626 11.05 6.62 4.34
C ASN A 626 11.09 5.12 4.43
N ALA A 627 10.04 4.42 3.99
CA ALA A 627 10.07 2.96 3.96
C ALA A 627 11.21 2.45 3.07
N VAL A 628 11.42 3.03 1.89
CA VAL A 628 12.57 2.61 1.05
C VAL A 628 13.88 2.81 1.79
N ALA A 629 14.10 3.95 2.46
CA ALA A 629 15.31 4.20 3.25
C ALA A 629 15.45 3.24 4.45
N ASP A 630 14.39 3.05 5.24
CA ASP A 630 14.38 2.17 6.41
C ASP A 630 14.68 0.72 6.02
N TYR A 631 14.07 0.21 4.95
CA TYR A 631 14.34 -1.14 4.44
C TYR A 631 15.75 -1.28 3.87
N THR A 632 16.26 -0.24 3.20
CA THR A 632 17.64 -0.21 2.70
C THR A 632 18.63 -0.39 3.86
N GLU A 633 18.41 0.31 4.97
CA GLU A 633 19.25 0.21 6.17
C GLU A 633 19.06 -1.12 6.92
N GLU A 634 17.82 -1.60 7.06
CA GLU A 634 17.50 -2.85 7.78
C GLU A 634 18.08 -4.09 7.10
N LEU A 635 18.04 -4.11 5.76
CA LEU A 635 18.52 -5.21 4.93
C LEU A 635 20.02 -5.08 4.60
N GLY A 636 20.57 -3.87 4.75
CA GLY A 636 21.95 -3.55 4.37
C GLY A 636 22.14 -3.61 2.85
N SER A 637 21.15 -3.11 2.09
CA SER A 637 21.18 -3.08 0.63
C SER A 637 22.19 -2.02 0.15
N GLU A 638 22.97 -2.35 -0.88
CA GLU A 638 24.02 -1.49 -1.41
C GLU A 638 23.53 -0.58 -2.53
N LEU A 639 22.58 -1.08 -3.33
CA LEU A 639 21.98 -0.36 -4.46
C LEU A 639 20.46 -0.48 -4.41
N VAL A 640 19.77 0.65 -4.52
CA VAL A 640 18.30 0.73 -4.62
C VAL A 640 17.91 0.98 -6.07
N ILE A 641 17.08 0.11 -6.65
CA ILE A 641 16.56 0.24 -8.01
C ILE A 641 15.08 0.66 -7.97
N ILE A 642 14.77 1.79 -8.61
CA ILE A 642 13.40 2.30 -8.76
C ILE A 642 13.01 2.23 -10.25
N PRO A 643 12.13 1.30 -10.64
CA PRO A 643 11.59 1.23 -11.99
C PRO A 643 10.55 2.32 -12.23
N TRP A 644 10.66 3.03 -13.35
CA TRP A 644 9.76 4.06 -13.84
C TRP A 644 9.33 3.70 -15.27
N THR A 645 8.18 3.07 -15.39
CA THR A 645 7.61 2.65 -16.69
C THR A 645 6.84 3.81 -17.34
N VAL A 646 7.08 4.04 -18.63
CA VAL A 646 6.40 5.07 -19.41
C VAL A 646 5.47 4.41 -20.45
N PRO A 647 4.14 4.64 -20.41
CA PRO A 647 3.21 4.02 -21.34
C PRO A 647 3.49 4.41 -22.80
N ASN A 648 3.53 3.41 -23.69
CA ASN A 648 3.87 3.62 -25.10
C ASN A 648 2.63 4.13 -25.86
N VAL A 649 2.54 5.45 -26.06
CA VAL A 649 1.40 6.13 -26.73
C VAL A 649 1.13 5.59 -28.14
N SER A 650 2.12 4.98 -28.79
CA SER A 650 2.05 4.52 -30.18
C SER A 650 1.15 3.29 -30.41
N ASN A 651 0.95 2.43 -29.41
CA ASN A 651 0.18 1.19 -29.58
C ASN A 651 -1.32 1.33 -29.25
N ASN A 652 -1.71 2.34 -28.46
CA ASN A 652 -3.12 2.56 -28.10
C ASN A 652 -3.95 3.16 -29.24
N ALA A 653 -3.32 3.77 -30.25
CA ALA A 653 -4.03 4.29 -31.42
C ALA A 653 -4.54 3.18 -32.36
N LEU A 654 -3.90 2.01 -32.39
CA LEU A 654 -4.30 0.89 -33.27
C LEU A 654 -5.40 0.00 -32.66
N VAL A 655 -5.59 0.03 -31.34
CA VAL A 655 -6.63 -0.77 -30.66
C VAL A 655 -7.96 -0.01 -30.58
N ASN A 656 -7.94 1.33 -30.49
CA ASN A 656 -9.17 2.11 -30.36
C ASN A 656 -9.87 2.45 -31.69
N THR A 657 -9.23 2.26 -32.85
CA THR A 657 -9.88 2.52 -34.16
C THR A 657 -10.69 1.34 -34.70
N ALA A 658 -10.69 0.18 -34.03
CA ALA A 658 -11.45 -0.99 -34.46
C ALA A 658 -12.81 -1.15 -33.75
N ALA A 659 -13.10 -0.35 -32.71
CA ALA A 659 -14.26 -0.58 -31.84
C ALA A 659 -15.41 0.42 -31.94
N ASP A 660 -15.21 1.65 -32.42
CA ASP A 660 -16.30 2.64 -32.47
C ASP A 660 -16.36 3.41 -33.80
N GLY A 661 -17.29 2.99 -34.65
CA GLY A 661 -17.73 3.79 -35.78
C GLY A 661 -18.76 4.82 -35.32
N ALA A 662 -18.32 6.02 -34.94
CA ALA A 662 -19.05 7.30 -35.10
C ALA A 662 -18.36 8.46 -34.36
N SER A 663 -17.83 9.40 -35.13
CA SER A 663 -18.00 10.86 -34.99
C SER A 663 -16.77 11.61 -35.53
N ILE A 664 -16.98 12.28 -36.67
CA ILE A 664 -16.04 13.22 -37.25
C ILE A 664 -16.18 14.51 -36.44
N ALA A 665 -15.24 14.76 -35.54
CA ALA A 665 -15.05 16.06 -34.90
C ALA A 665 -13.79 16.73 -35.46
N SER A 666 -13.95 18.01 -35.83
CA SER A 666 -13.02 18.89 -36.53
C SER A 666 -11.63 19.01 -35.88
N PRO A 667 -10.54 19.20 -36.65
CA PRO A 667 -9.20 19.32 -36.11
C PRO A 667 -8.96 20.74 -35.55
N SER A 668 -9.22 20.95 -34.27
CA SER A 668 -8.72 22.13 -33.56
C SER A 668 -7.25 21.92 -33.20
N SER A 669 -6.36 22.66 -33.87
CA SER A 669 -4.97 23.01 -33.52
C SER A 669 -4.33 22.32 -32.29
N ALA A 670 -4.18 21.00 -32.31
CA ALA A 670 -3.34 20.29 -31.36
C ALA A 670 -1.92 20.29 -31.93
N ALA A 671 -0.99 20.89 -31.20
CA ALA A 671 0.44 20.76 -31.48
C ALA A 671 0.82 19.26 -31.57
N PRO A 672 1.82 18.88 -32.38
CA PRO A 672 2.26 17.48 -32.43
C PRO A 672 2.59 16.99 -31.01
N PRO A 673 2.21 15.74 -30.65
CA PRO A 673 2.41 15.21 -29.31
C PRO A 673 3.89 15.34 -28.94
N THR A 674 4.15 16.03 -27.83
CA THR A 674 5.51 16.28 -27.40
C THR A 674 6.04 15.04 -26.68
N PRO A 675 7.35 14.74 -26.71
CA PRO A 675 7.94 13.63 -25.93
C PRO A 675 7.63 13.70 -24.43
N PHE A 676 7.23 14.88 -23.94
CA PHE A 676 6.75 15.10 -22.58
C PHE A 676 5.41 14.43 -22.30
N ASP A 677 4.49 14.38 -23.27
CA ASP A 677 3.17 13.77 -23.07
C ASP A 677 3.31 12.26 -22.80
N GLY A 678 4.30 11.56 -23.36
CA GLY A 678 4.53 10.15 -23.00
C GLY A 678 4.91 9.95 -21.52
N ILE A 679 5.85 10.75 -21.01
CA ILE A 679 6.36 10.66 -19.62
C ILE A 679 5.30 11.13 -18.62
N PHE A 680 4.52 12.16 -18.96
CA PHE A 680 3.65 12.87 -18.02
C PHE A 680 2.14 12.68 -18.26
N ALA A 681 1.68 12.15 -19.41
CA ALA A 681 0.25 12.00 -19.70
C ALA A 681 -0.40 10.74 -19.15
N ALA A 682 0.38 9.76 -18.67
CA ALA A 682 -0.20 8.54 -18.09
C ALA A 682 0.35 8.16 -16.70
N ASP A 683 1.61 8.51 -16.35
CA ASP A 683 2.18 8.11 -15.04
C ASP A 683 3.13 9.11 -14.35
N GLY A 684 3.51 10.21 -15.01
CA GLY A 684 4.31 11.28 -14.41
C GLY A 684 3.52 12.19 -13.47
N SER A 685 2.71 11.66 -12.56
CA SER A 685 2.11 12.48 -11.53
C SER A 685 3.24 13.21 -10.77
N PRO A 686 3.14 14.54 -10.52
CA PRO A 686 4.13 15.26 -9.71
C PRO A 686 4.39 14.60 -8.35
N MET A 687 3.47 13.76 -7.88
CA MET A 687 3.63 12.91 -6.70
C MET A 687 4.73 11.84 -6.86
N TYR A 688 4.81 11.16 -8.01
CA TYR A 688 5.79 10.08 -8.24
C TYR A 688 7.22 10.63 -8.42
N THR A 689 7.36 11.74 -9.14
CA THR A 689 8.65 12.43 -9.26
C THR A 689 9.11 13.05 -7.95
N HIS A 690 8.18 13.47 -7.08
CA HIS A 690 8.48 13.88 -5.71
C HIS A 690 8.93 12.70 -4.84
N PHE A 691 8.31 11.52 -4.98
CA PHE A 691 8.75 10.29 -4.32
C PHE A 691 10.19 9.92 -4.68
N ILE A 692 10.53 9.85 -5.98
CA ILE A 692 11.90 9.54 -6.44
C ILE A 692 12.92 10.52 -5.86
N ARG A 693 12.63 11.83 -5.91
CA ARG A 693 13.51 12.86 -5.32
C ARG A 693 13.71 12.67 -3.82
N ASN A 694 12.65 12.33 -3.09
CA ASN A 694 12.75 12.07 -1.67
C ASN A 694 13.59 10.83 -1.37
N VAL A 695 13.52 9.78 -2.21
CA VAL A 695 14.39 8.60 -2.07
C VAL A 695 15.87 9.01 -2.22
N PHE A 696 16.23 9.75 -3.28
CA PHE A 696 17.60 10.25 -3.45
C PHE A 696 18.12 11.08 -2.26
N THR A 697 17.24 11.83 -1.59
CA THR A 697 17.64 12.64 -0.42
C THR A 697 17.74 11.87 0.89
N ARG A 698 17.03 10.75 1.03
CA ARG A 698 16.87 10.02 2.30
C ARG A 698 17.65 8.71 2.36
N CYS A 699 17.90 8.08 1.22
CA CYS A 699 18.70 6.85 1.16
C CYS A 699 20.20 7.17 1.25
N HIS A 700 20.89 6.46 2.13
CA HIS A 700 22.35 6.51 2.25
C HIS A 700 23.07 5.57 1.26
N ALA A 701 22.37 4.57 0.73
CA ALA A 701 22.87 3.66 -0.29
C ALA A 701 22.87 4.30 -1.70
N ASP A 702 23.54 3.63 -2.65
CA ASP A 702 23.50 4.03 -4.06
C ASP A 702 22.06 3.88 -4.59
N VAL A 703 21.62 4.77 -5.47
CA VAL A 703 20.26 4.75 -6.02
C VAL A 703 20.32 4.81 -7.54
N ALA A 704 19.59 3.90 -8.20
CA ALA A 704 19.40 3.86 -9.63
C ALA A 704 17.91 3.96 -10.00
N VAL A 705 17.57 4.91 -10.85
CA VAL A 705 16.22 5.05 -11.41
C VAL A 705 16.22 4.51 -12.83
N PHE A 706 15.41 3.50 -13.09
CA PHE A 706 15.31 2.88 -14.40
C PHE A 706 14.06 3.34 -15.14
N ILE A 707 14.24 4.11 -16.20
CA ILE A 707 13.16 4.65 -17.02
C ILE A 707 12.96 3.72 -18.21
N ASP A 708 11.92 2.89 -18.15
CA ASP A 708 11.56 1.96 -19.21
C ASP A 708 10.64 2.64 -20.23
N ARG A 709 11.10 2.67 -21.49
CA ARG A 709 10.41 3.30 -22.64
C ARG A 709 10.09 2.34 -23.78
N GLY A 710 10.22 1.03 -23.58
CA GLY A 710 10.00 0.10 -24.69
C GLY A 710 10.38 -1.36 -24.46
N PHE A 711 10.69 -1.77 -23.24
CA PHE A 711 10.95 -3.19 -22.94
C PHE A 711 9.68 -4.01 -22.66
N GLY A 712 8.49 -3.38 -22.68
CA GLY A 712 7.20 -4.07 -22.61
C GLY A 712 6.88 -4.83 -23.90
N GLY A 713 7.04 -6.16 -23.90
CA GLY A 713 6.67 -7.06 -25.01
C GLY A 713 7.62 -8.25 -25.19
N VAL A 714 7.73 -8.77 -26.43
CA VAL A 714 8.58 -9.92 -26.84
C VAL A 714 10.08 -9.69 -26.57
N ALA A 715 10.49 -8.44 -26.28
CA ALA A 715 11.87 -8.05 -26.00
C ALA A 715 12.31 -8.21 -24.53
N ALA A 716 11.44 -8.65 -23.62
CA ALA A 716 11.72 -8.68 -22.17
C ALA A 716 12.59 -9.86 -21.69
N THR A 717 12.74 -10.94 -22.46
CA THR A 717 13.49 -12.16 -22.04
C THR A 717 14.66 -12.41 -22.97
N PHE A 718 15.93 -12.49 -22.50
CA PHE A 718 17.06 -12.89 -23.38
C PHE A 718 16.74 -14.22 -24.05
N THR A 719 16.29 -14.17 -25.30
CA THR A 719 16.11 -15.33 -26.17
C THR A 719 17.49 -15.68 -26.73
N PRO A 720 17.85 -16.96 -26.87
CA PRO A 720 19.12 -17.35 -27.48
C PRO A 720 19.29 -16.66 -28.84
N GLY A 721 20.36 -15.87 -29.00
CA GLY A 721 20.64 -15.11 -30.24
C GLY A 721 20.39 -13.60 -30.19
N PHE A 722 19.86 -13.04 -29.10
CA PHE A 722 19.68 -11.58 -28.94
C PHE A 722 20.56 -11.00 -27.81
N GLY A 723 21.31 -9.93 -28.12
CA GLY A 723 22.19 -9.23 -27.18
C GLY A 723 21.65 -7.86 -26.72
N GLN A 724 22.25 -7.30 -25.68
CA GLN A 724 21.99 -5.92 -25.23
C GLN A 724 23.25 -5.07 -25.43
N HIS A 725 23.07 -3.89 -26.03
CA HIS A 725 24.12 -2.87 -26.09
C HIS A 725 23.83 -1.76 -25.09
N ILE A 726 24.88 -1.32 -24.37
CA ILE A 726 24.82 -0.26 -23.37
C ILE A 726 25.67 0.93 -23.84
N PHE A 727 25.07 2.12 -23.87
CA PHE A 727 25.80 3.36 -24.09
C PHE A 727 25.97 4.12 -22.77
N PHE A 728 27.19 4.51 -22.45
CA PHE A 728 27.50 5.26 -21.23
C PHE A 728 28.43 6.45 -21.52
N PRO A 729 27.93 7.70 -21.46
CA PRO A 729 28.80 8.88 -21.48
C PRO A 729 29.34 9.16 -20.07
N PHE A 730 30.67 9.24 -19.95
CA PHE A 730 31.39 9.54 -18.72
C PHE A 730 31.85 11.01 -18.74
N PHE A 731 31.23 11.85 -17.91
CA PHE A 731 31.55 13.27 -17.73
C PHE A 731 32.41 13.53 -16.48
N GLY A 732 32.42 12.59 -15.53
CA GLY A 732 33.20 12.63 -14.30
C GLY A 732 32.38 12.99 -13.07
N GLY A 733 32.85 12.53 -11.90
CA GLY A 733 32.15 12.67 -10.62
C GLY A 733 31.66 11.34 -10.04
N PRO A 734 31.19 11.35 -8.78
CA PRO A 734 30.84 10.13 -8.05
C PRO A 734 29.70 9.33 -8.69
N ASP A 735 28.71 10.01 -9.26
CA ASP A 735 27.56 9.38 -9.92
C ASP A 735 27.99 8.60 -11.18
N ASP A 736 28.92 9.16 -11.96
CA ASP A 736 29.47 8.51 -13.17
C ASP A 736 30.41 7.36 -12.82
N ARG A 737 31.17 7.45 -11.72
CA ARG A 737 32.00 6.32 -11.24
C ARG A 737 31.13 5.13 -10.80
N LEU A 738 30.00 5.39 -10.15
CA LEU A 738 29.01 4.36 -9.83
C LEU A 738 28.44 3.73 -11.11
N ALA A 739 28.04 4.57 -12.07
CA ALA A 739 27.53 4.11 -13.36
C ALA A 739 28.55 3.25 -14.12
N LEU A 740 29.82 3.68 -14.17
CA LEU A 740 30.93 2.95 -14.81
C LEU A 740 31.04 1.53 -14.24
N ARG A 741 31.10 1.41 -12.92
CA ARG A 741 31.18 0.13 -12.22
C ARG A 741 29.98 -0.77 -12.53
N LEU A 742 28.77 -0.21 -12.51
CA LEU A 742 27.55 -0.96 -12.77
C LEU A 742 27.49 -1.46 -14.23
N VAL A 743 27.91 -0.64 -15.20
CA VAL A 743 28.00 -1.01 -16.62
C VAL A 743 28.98 -2.17 -16.82
N ILE A 744 30.14 -2.12 -16.15
CA ILE A 744 31.14 -3.18 -16.21
C ILE A 744 30.58 -4.46 -15.60
N GLN A 745 29.89 -4.37 -14.46
CA GLN A 745 29.19 -5.51 -13.86
C GLN A 745 28.15 -6.12 -14.80
N PHE A 746 27.38 -5.32 -15.55
CA PHE A 746 26.46 -5.85 -16.56
C PHE A 746 27.16 -6.56 -17.74
N CYS A 747 28.34 -6.08 -18.15
CA CYS A 747 29.12 -6.67 -19.25
C CYS A 747 29.76 -8.03 -18.90
N HIS A 748 29.70 -8.44 -17.63
CA HIS A 748 30.04 -9.81 -17.23
C HIS A 748 29.08 -10.84 -17.82
N HIS A 749 27.85 -10.44 -18.15
CA HIS A 749 26.93 -11.29 -18.88
C HIS A 749 27.36 -11.42 -20.34
N ALA A 750 27.46 -12.65 -20.85
CA ALA A 750 28.04 -12.95 -22.17
C ALA A 750 27.36 -12.24 -23.36
N ASN A 751 26.08 -11.89 -23.21
CA ASN A 751 25.28 -11.24 -24.26
C ASN A 751 25.17 -9.71 -24.09
N VAL A 752 25.98 -9.10 -23.22
CA VAL A 752 25.98 -7.64 -22.99
C VAL A 752 27.27 -7.04 -23.52
N THR A 753 27.14 -5.95 -24.28
CA THR A 753 28.25 -5.16 -24.83
C THR A 753 28.06 -3.70 -24.43
N ALA A 754 29.15 -2.93 -24.33
CA ALA A 754 29.04 -1.52 -23.98
C ALA A 754 29.96 -0.62 -24.80
N THR A 755 29.50 0.60 -25.08
CA THR A 755 30.30 1.70 -25.59
C THR A 755 30.37 2.77 -24.51
N ILE A 756 31.57 3.01 -23.99
CA ILE A 756 31.84 3.97 -22.92
C ILE A 756 32.60 5.14 -23.53
N VAL A 757 32.01 6.35 -23.45
CA VAL A 757 32.57 7.55 -24.06
C VAL A 757 32.93 8.55 -22.97
N ARG A 758 34.22 8.77 -22.76
CA ARG A 758 34.72 9.80 -21.85
C ARG A 758 34.81 11.12 -22.59
N VAL A 759 34.08 12.12 -22.09
CA VAL A 759 33.99 13.45 -22.73
C VAL A 759 34.68 14.50 -21.87
N HIS A 760 35.76 15.07 -22.39
CA HIS A 760 36.51 16.15 -21.75
C HIS A 760 36.11 17.52 -22.30
N HIS A 761 36.07 18.54 -21.43
CA HIS A 761 35.86 19.93 -21.85
C HIS A 761 37.16 20.49 -22.45
N GLY A 762 37.07 21.05 -23.66
CA GLY A 762 38.23 21.36 -24.51
C GLY A 762 39.02 22.65 -24.23
N ASP A 763 38.67 23.47 -23.24
CA ASP A 763 39.31 24.77 -23.03
C ASP A 763 40.07 24.85 -21.70
N LEU A 764 41.35 24.46 -21.73
CA LEU A 764 42.43 25.01 -20.90
C LEU A 764 43.70 24.98 -21.76
N ASP A 765 43.95 26.04 -22.52
CA ASP A 765 45.25 26.27 -23.16
C ASP A 765 46.33 26.39 -22.07
N GLU A 766 47.09 25.30 -21.88
CA GLU A 766 48.37 25.28 -21.18
C GLU A 766 49.40 26.11 -21.96
N SER A 767 49.38 27.43 -21.81
CA SER A 767 50.44 28.30 -22.33
C SER A 767 51.15 29.16 -21.29
N ASP A 768 50.88 28.98 -19.99
CA ASP A 768 51.61 29.65 -18.89
C ASP A 768 51.88 28.70 -17.69
N ALA A 769 52.31 27.46 -17.94
CA ALA A 769 52.90 26.62 -16.90
C ALA A 769 54.42 26.58 -17.11
N GLU A 770 55.14 27.36 -16.31
CA GLU A 770 56.60 27.30 -16.22
C GLU A 770 57.08 25.86 -16.08
N THR A 771 58.05 25.51 -16.92
CA THR A 771 58.81 24.27 -16.86
C THR A 771 59.44 24.08 -15.48
N VAL A 772 58.85 23.21 -14.65
CA VAL A 772 59.56 22.62 -13.50
C VAL A 772 59.97 21.21 -13.88
N ASP A 773 61.26 21.10 -14.19
CA ASP A 773 62.02 19.88 -14.43
C ASP A 773 61.78 18.86 -13.30
N MET A 774 61.15 17.73 -13.61
CA MET A 774 60.96 16.59 -12.69
C MET A 774 61.72 15.38 -13.25
N LYS A 775 63.05 15.39 -13.05
CA LYS A 775 63.82 14.16 -12.92
C LYS A 775 63.84 13.73 -11.46
N ASP A 776 63.57 12.44 -11.28
CA ASP A 776 63.81 11.61 -10.09
C ASP A 776 63.14 12.05 -8.78
N LYS A 777 61.90 11.58 -8.52
CA LYS A 777 61.38 11.46 -7.15
C LYS A 777 60.60 10.16 -6.89
N ASN A 778 61.24 9.34 -6.05
CA ASN A 778 60.84 8.16 -5.30
C ASN A 778 59.35 7.76 -5.19
N ILE A 779 59.12 6.48 -5.53
CA ILE A 779 57.94 5.59 -5.36
C ILE A 779 57.25 5.65 -3.96
N SER A 780 57.87 6.28 -2.96
CA SER A 780 57.28 6.41 -1.61
C SER A 780 56.26 7.54 -1.47
N GLU A 781 56.24 8.54 -2.37
CA GLU A 781 55.25 9.64 -2.32
C GLU A 781 53.94 9.27 -3.01
N GLU A 782 53.98 8.46 -4.09
CA GLU A 782 52.78 7.93 -4.76
C GLU A 782 51.93 7.07 -3.83
N VAL A 783 52.54 6.25 -2.98
CA VAL A 783 51.82 5.42 -1.99
C VAL A 783 51.15 6.28 -0.91
N LYS A 784 51.75 7.41 -0.52
CA LYS A 784 51.15 8.35 0.44
C LYS A 784 50.03 9.18 -0.18
N ALA A 785 50.14 9.53 -1.47
CA ALA A 785 49.07 10.16 -2.24
C ALA A 785 47.89 9.20 -2.48
N HIS A 786 48.18 7.92 -2.75
CA HIS A 786 47.20 6.84 -2.87
C HIS A 786 46.41 6.63 -1.56
N GLN A 787 47.10 6.67 -0.42
CA GLN A 787 46.48 6.53 0.90
C GLN A 787 45.72 7.81 1.34
N ALA A 788 46.17 9.00 0.91
CA ALA A 788 45.47 10.26 1.16
C ALA A 788 44.22 10.43 0.27
N ALA A 789 44.25 9.97 -0.98
CA ALA A 789 43.09 9.96 -1.88
C ALA A 789 41.97 9.03 -1.34
N LEU A 790 42.34 7.86 -0.80
CA LEU A 790 41.42 6.93 -0.12
C LEU A 790 40.78 7.51 1.15
N LEU A 791 41.45 8.45 1.84
CA LEU A 791 40.98 9.05 3.10
C LEU A 791 40.23 10.40 2.94
N SER A 792 40.29 11.04 1.77
CA SER A 792 39.88 12.45 1.59
C SER A 792 38.38 12.72 1.42
N ASN A 793 37.51 11.70 1.44
CA ASN A 793 36.06 11.89 1.26
C ASN A 793 35.27 12.29 2.53
N GLN A 794 35.95 12.58 3.65
CA GLN A 794 35.34 12.91 4.96
C GLN A 794 34.95 14.40 5.18
N LEU A 795 34.69 15.19 4.14
CA LEU A 795 34.17 16.56 4.32
C LEU A 795 32.71 16.67 3.88
N THR A 796 31.83 16.39 4.83
CA THR A 796 30.37 16.51 4.72
C THR A 796 29.88 17.73 5.49
N VAL A 797 29.94 18.93 4.88
CA VAL A 797 29.07 20.06 5.32
C VAL A 797 28.66 20.91 4.11
N GLY A 798 27.37 20.79 3.75
CA GLY A 798 26.53 21.88 3.26
C GLY A 798 26.92 22.61 1.98
N GLY A 799 26.22 22.29 0.87
CA GLY A 799 25.57 23.24 -0.06
C GLY A 799 26.35 24.41 -0.70
N ALA A 800 27.63 24.59 -0.43
CA ALA A 800 28.45 25.66 -0.98
C ALA A 800 29.24 25.16 -2.20
N LYS A 801 29.51 26.08 -3.13
CA LYS A 801 30.39 25.88 -4.30
C LYS A 801 31.57 25.00 -3.91
N LEU A 802 31.81 23.93 -4.69
CA LEU A 802 32.96 23.06 -4.52
C LEU A 802 34.24 23.89 -4.35
N ASP A 803 34.94 23.71 -3.23
CA ASP A 803 36.30 24.20 -3.07
C ASP A 803 37.18 23.60 -4.17
N GLU A 804 38.09 24.38 -4.72
CA GLU A 804 38.98 24.00 -5.83
C GLU A 804 39.72 22.67 -5.54
N GLN A 805 40.06 22.45 -4.27
CA GLN A 805 40.70 21.23 -3.77
C GLN A 805 39.81 19.98 -3.81
N SER A 806 38.49 20.12 -3.67
CA SER A 806 37.55 19.00 -3.80
C SER A 806 37.34 18.58 -5.27
N ARG A 807 37.48 19.52 -6.20
CA ARG A 807 37.41 19.27 -7.64
C ARG A 807 38.65 18.53 -8.14
N THR A 808 39.84 18.94 -7.71
CA THR A 808 41.09 18.26 -8.08
C THR A 808 41.10 16.82 -7.57
N VAL A 809 40.69 16.59 -6.32
CA VAL A 809 40.57 15.24 -5.74
C VAL A 809 39.58 14.37 -6.52
N SER A 810 38.40 14.90 -6.89
CA SER A 810 37.45 14.12 -7.72
C SER A 810 38.03 13.83 -9.11
N GLY A 811 38.71 14.80 -9.74
CA GLY A 811 39.34 14.61 -11.04
C GLY A 811 40.44 13.56 -11.03
N THR A 812 41.26 13.51 -9.98
CA THR A 812 42.24 12.44 -9.78
C THR A 812 41.56 11.08 -9.61
N ALA A 813 40.47 11.00 -8.83
CA ALA A 813 39.70 9.77 -8.68
C ALA A 813 39.04 9.30 -9.99
N ASP A 814 38.61 10.23 -10.84
CA ASP A 814 38.04 9.92 -12.16
C ASP A 814 39.11 9.37 -13.12
N ASN A 815 40.32 9.94 -13.11
CA ASN A 815 41.46 9.43 -13.87
C ASN A 815 41.84 8.02 -13.43
N ILE A 816 41.93 7.78 -12.12
CA ILE A 816 42.26 6.46 -11.56
C ILE A 816 41.22 5.43 -11.95
N ALA A 817 39.92 5.76 -11.82
CA ALA A 817 38.84 4.84 -12.17
C ALA A 817 38.84 4.50 -13.67
N TRP A 818 39.13 5.47 -14.53
CA TRP A 818 39.25 5.25 -15.96
C TRP A 818 40.47 4.38 -16.29
N GLU A 819 41.64 4.74 -15.79
CA GLU A 819 42.90 4.04 -16.05
C GLU A 819 42.85 2.58 -15.58
N TYR A 820 42.22 2.33 -14.43
CA TYR A 820 42.01 0.99 -13.88
C TYR A 820 41.31 0.03 -14.85
N TYR A 821 40.33 0.50 -15.63
CA TYR A 821 39.61 -0.34 -16.58
C TYR A 821 40.17 -0.31 -18.01
N THR A 822 40.98 0.69 -18.35
CA THR A 822 41.60 0.81 -19.69
C THR A 822 42.99 0.18 -19.79
N THR A 823 43.73 0.06 -18.68
CA THR A 823 45.10 -0.48 -18.69
C THR A 823 45.14 -1.98 -18.40
N THR A 824 45.91 -2.71 -19.19
CA THR A 824 46.02 -4.19 -19.17
C THR A 824 46.71 -4.78 -17.94
N ASP A 825 47.31 -3.97 -17.06
CA ASP A 825 48.07 -4.44 -15.88
C ASP A 825 47.25 -4.44 -14.57
N GLY A 826 46.09 -3.76 -14.53
CA GLY A 826 45.24 -3.68 -13.32
C GLY A 826 44.18 -4.78 -13.18
N ALA A 827 43.78 -5.40 -14.30
CA ALA A 827 42.76 -6.43 -14.34
C ALA A 827 43.38 -7.79 -14.69
N ILE A 828 43.59 -8.63 -13.68
CA ILE A 828 43.80 -10.06 -13.91
C ILE A 828 42.54 -10.60 -14.61
N ALA A 829 42.61 -10.75 -15.94
CA ALA A 829 41.71 -11.55 -16.77
C ALA A 829 40.20 -11.38 -16.49
N ASP A 830 39.66 -10.16 -16.54
CA ASP A 830 38.20 -9.98 -16.49
C ASP A 830 37.58 -10.20 -17.88
N ASP A 831 36.76 -11.25 -18.01
CA ASP A 831 36.13 -11.69 -19.27
C ASP A 831 35.21 -10.61 -19.91
N ALA A 832 34.81 -9.60 -19.14
CA ALA A 832 33.95 -8.52 -19.59
C ALA A 832 34.64 -7.48 -20.50
N LEU A 833 35.93 -7.18 -20.26
CA LEU A 833 36.65 -6.06 -20.91
C LEU A 833 36.71 -6.14 -22.45
N PRO A 834 36.90 -7.32 -23.09
CA PRO A 834 36.91 -7.43 -24.55
C PRO A 834 35.59 -7.01 -25.24
N ARG A 835 34.48 -6.94 -24.48
CA ARG A 835 33.15 -6.57 -24.99
C ARG A 835 32.82 -5.08 -24.79
N ILE A 836 33.76 -4.31 -24.23
CA ILE A 836 33.60 -2.89 -23.92
C ILE A 836 34.50 -2.07 -24.84
N ASN A 837 33.91 -1.10 -25.52
CA ASN A 837 34.63 -0.14 -26.35
C ASN A 837 34.81 1.18 -25.58
N PHE A 838 36.05 1.50 -25.21
CA PHE A 838 36.41 2.75 -24.54
C PHE A 838 36.83 3.81 -25.56
N VAL A 839 36.17 4.97 -25.55
CA VAL A 839 36.44 6.08 -26.47
C VAL A 839 36.63 7.37 -25.68
N GLU A 840 37.72 8.09 -25.93
CA GLU A 840 37.93 9.45 -25.41
C GLU A 840 37.63 10.51 -26.49
N ARG A 841 36.92 11.56 -26.10
CA ARG A 841 36.56 12.71 -26.95
C ARG A 841 36.76 14.01 -26.19
N SER A 842 37.40 15.00 -26.81
CA SER A 842 37.42 16.38 -26.32
C SER A 842 36.42 17.24 -27.10
N SER A 843 35.61 18.03 -26.38
CA SER A 843 34.62 18.94 -26.97
C SER A 843 34.41 20.17 -26.08
N SER A 844 34.25 21.35 -26.67
CA SER A 844 33.79 22.55 -25.96
C SER A 844 32.33 22.45 -25.51
N HIS A 845 31.55 21.55 -26.14
CA HIS A 845 30.15 21.25 -25.80
C HIS A 845 30.01 19.74 -25.49
N PRO A 846 30.32 19.32 -24.25
CA PRO A 846 30.39 17.90 -23.89
C PRO A 846 29.02 17.20 -23.94
N LEU A 847 27.94 17.85 -23.51
CA LEU A 847 26.61 17.25 -23.51
C LEU A 847 26.08 17.05 -24.93
N ARG A 848 26.35 18.02 -25.81
CA ARG A 848 25.97 17.97 -27.23
C ARG A 848 26.69 16.85 -27.97
N GLU A 849 27.98 16.65 -27.69
CA GLU A 849 28.74 15.55 -28.29
C GLU A 849 28.28 14.19 -27.76
N ALA A 850 27.92 14.07 -26.48
CA ALA A 850 27.34 12.86 -25.94
C ALA A 850 25.99 12.51 -26.60
N VAL A 851 25.11 13.50 -26.81
CA VAL A 851 23.85 13.33 -27.55
C VAL A 851 24.11 12.87 -28.99
N ARG A 852 25.03 13.51 -29.70
CA ARG A 852 25.39 13.14 -31.07
C ARG A 852 25.92 11.71 -31.15
N THR A 853 26.78 11.33 -30.21
CA THR A 853 27.36 9.99 -30.16
C THR A 853 26.31 8.92 -29.83
N ALA A 854 25.41 9.21 -28.90
CA ALA A 854 24.26 8.34 -28.61
C ALA A 854 23.35 8.13 -29.83
N GLU A 855 23.09 9.19 -30.61
CA GLU A 855 22.31 9.10 -31.85
C GLU A 855 23.00 8.23 -32.92
N THR A 856 24.33 8.32 -33.04
CA THR A 856 25.10 7.48 -33.98
C THR A 856 25.11 6.01 -33.56
N ASP A 857 25.29 5.73 -32.27
CA ASP A 857 25.33 4.37 -31.73
C ASP A 857 23.96 3.68 -31.85
N LEU A 858 22.89 4.45 -31.61
CA LEU A 858 21.52 3.99 -31.83
C LEU A 858 21.20 3.71 -33.30
N ALA A 859 21.81 4.43 -34.24
CA ALA A 859 21.66 4.15 -35.66
C ALA A 859 22.36 2.83 -36.03
N MET A 860 23.55 2.58 -35.50
CA MET A 860 24.30 1.32 -35.70
C MET A 860 23.59 0.11 -35.09
N SER A 861 22.97 0.27 -33.91
CA SER A 861 22.21 -0.78 -33.25
C SER A 861 20.97 -1.25 -34.03
N LYS A 862 20.42 -0.42 -34.94
CA LYS A 862 19.22 -0.76 -35.73
C LYS A 862 19.53 -1.58 -36.99
N ASP A 863 20.74 -1.45 -37.52
CA ASP A 863 21.20 -2.20 -38.71
C ASP A 863 21.65 -3.63 -38.36
N GLN A 864 21.77 -3.95 -37.07
CA GLN A 864 21.96 -5.32 -36.58
C GLN A 864 20.62 -5.94 -36.14
N PRO A 865 20.08 -6.94 -36.87
CA PRO A 865 18.77 -7.56 -36.55
C PRO A 865 18.73 -8.37 -35.24
N MET A 866 19.84 -8.41 -34.47
CA MET A 866 19.99 -9.18 -33.23
C MET A 866 19.99 -8.32 -31.95
N TRP A 867 19.94 -6.99 -32.03
CA TRP A 867 20.11 -6.11 -30.86
C TRP A 867 18.79 -5.46 -30.39
N ARG A 868 18.62 -5.41 -29.07
CA ARG A 868 17.48 -4.79 -28.37
C ARG A 868 17.53 -3.25 -28.40
N PRO A 869 16.45 -2.55 -27.99
CA PRO A 869 16.51 -1.10 -27.76
C PRO A 869 17.71 -0.73 -26.88
N LEU A 870 18.42 0.34 -27.26
CA LEU A 870 19.61 0.82 -26.57
C LEU A 870 19.29 1.13 -25.10
N LEU A 871 20.16 0.66 -24.19
CA LEU A 871 20.14 1.05 -22.79
C LEU A 871 21.18 2.15 -22.58
N VAL A 872 20.73 3.32 -22.15
CA VAL A 872 21.63 4.44 -21.84
C VAL A 872 21.79 4.54 -20.33
N VAL A 873 23.00 4.32 -19.83
CA VAL A 873 23.33 4.53 -18.41
C VAL A 873 23.94 5.92 -18.27
N VAL A 874 23.58 6.67 -17.23
CA VAL A 874 24.13 8.01 -16.96
C VAL A 874 24.17 8.29 -15.46
N GLY A 875 25.18 9.02 -15.01
CA GLY A 875 25.14 9.64 -13.69
C GLY A 875 24.16 10.81 -13.66
N ARG A 876 23.51 11.03 -12.51
CA ARG A 876 22.58 12.14 -12.28
C ARG A 876 23.29 13.50 -12.37
N GLY A 877 24.59 13.55 -12.08
CA GLY A 877 25.44 14.72 -12.28
C GLY A 877 25.08 15.92 -11.39
N ARG A 878 24.44 15.67 -10.23
CA ARG A 878 24.01 16.74 -9.30
C ARG A 878 24.92 16.92 -8.10
N ARG A 879 25.63 15.89 -7.67
CA ARG A 879 26.53 15.94 -6.51
C ARG A 879 27.99 15.86 -6.97
N ARG A 880 28.79 16.87 -6.62
CA ARG A 880 30.24 16.92 -6.90
C ARG A 880 30.61 16.69 -8.37
N ALA A 881 29.73 17.05 -9.31
CA ALA A 881 30.02 16.95 -10.74
C ALA A 881 31.16 17.88 -11.13
N MET A 882 32.09 17.36 -11.94
CA MET A 882 33.25 18.13 -12.43
C MET A 882 32.81 19.25 -13.39
N LEU A 883 31.78 18.98 -14.21
CA LEU A 883 31.22 19.88 -15.21
C LEU A 883 29.76 20.22 -14.90
N SER A 884 29.38 21.49 -15.05
CA SER A 884 27.98 21.93 -14.97
C SER A 884 27.39 22.00 -16.38
N HIS A 885 26.35 21.21 -16.63
CA HIS A 885 25.68 21.13 -17.93
C HIS A 885 24.44 22.02 -18.05
N GLU A 886 24.17 22.88 -17.06
CA GLU A 886 22.95 23.69 -16.99
C GLU A 886 22.79 24.64 -18.18
N ARG A 887 23.87 25.35 -18.53
CA ARG A 887 23.87 26.32 -19.63
C ARG A 887 23.68 25.62 -20.97
N GLU A 888 24.45 24.56 -21.22
CA GLU A 888 24.40 23.79 -22.45
C GLU A 888 23.03 23.10 -22.65
N LEU A 889 22.43 22.55 -21.58
CA LEU A 889 21.08 22.01 -21.62
C LEU A 889 20.04 23.09 -21.99
N SER A 890 20.14 24.28 -21.40
CA SER A 890 19.21 25.38 -21.70
C SER A 890 19.29 25.84 -23.16
N GLU A 891 20.49 25.84 -23.75
CA GLU A 891 20.72 26.13 -25.16
C GLU A 891 20.12 25.04 -26.06
N ILE A 892 20.32 23.76 -25.73
CA ILE A 892 19.74 22.61 -26.45
C ILE A 892 18.20 22.66 -26.44
N LEU A 893 17.58 23.04 -25.32
CA LEU A 893 16.13 23.15 -25.21
C LEU A 893 15.57 24.33 -26.01
N ALA A 894 16.25 25.48 -25.94
CA ALA A 894 15.86 26.69 -26.66
C ALA A 894 15.93 26.51 -28.19
N GLU A 895 16.99 25.88 -28.69
CA GLU A 895 17.16 25.57 -30.12
C GLU A 895 16.04 24.66 -30.66
N ARG A 896 15.48 23.79 -29.81
CA ARG A 896 14.44 22.83 -30.20
C ARG A 896 13.02 23.35 -29.98
N GLY A 897 12.86 24.65 -29.68
CA GLY A 897 11.55 25.29 -29.49
C GLY A 897 10.81 24.84 -28.22
N GLN A 898 11.51 24.20 -27.28
CA GLN A 898 10.94 23.78 -26.01
C GLN A 898 11.19 24.87 -24.96
N ASN A 899 10.14 25.27 -24.23
CA ASN A 899 10.29 26.24 -23.17
C ASN A 899 11.22 25.68 -22.08
N PRO A 900 12.21 26.43 -21.54
CA PRO A 900 13.12 25.94 -20.50
C PRO A 900 12.42 25.61 -19.17
N THR A 901 11.18 26.07 -18.98
CA THR A 901 10.31 25.67 -17.87
C THR A 901 9.68 24.29 -18.08
N VAL A 902 9.53 23.86 -19.33
CA VAL A 902 9.00 22.55 -19.74
C VAL A 902 10.14 21.54 -19.59
N GLY A 903 10.05 20.67 -18.59
CA GLY A 903 11.12 19.73 -18.21
C GLY A 903 11.88 20.10 -16.94
N ALA A 904 11.57 21.21 -16.28
CA ALA A 904 12.17 21.56 -14.99
C ALA A 904 11.96 20.47 -13.91
N GLU A 905 10.78 19.84 -13.88
CA GLU A 905 10.53 18.72 -12.95
C GLU A 905 11.29 17.45 -13.34
N LEU A 906 11.39 17.12 -14.63
CA LEU A 906 12.20 16.00 -15.12
C LEU A 906 13.67 16.22 -14.77
N ARG A 907 14.21 17.40 -15.10
CA ARG A 907 15.56 17.85 -14.75
C ARG A 907 15.87 17.73 -13.27
N LYS A 908 14.92 18.14 -12.41
CA LYS A 908 15.03 17.99 -10.95
C LYS A 908 15.11 16.53 -10.52
N THR A 909 14.39 15.64 -11.18
CA THR A 909 14.35 14.22 -10.82
C THR A 909 15.55 13.45 -11.36
N VAL A 910 15.84 13.52 -12.66
CA VAL A 910 16.83 12.66 -13.34
C VAL A 910 18.18 13.32 -13.63
N GLY A 911 18.31 14.63 -13.43
CA GLY A 911 19.56 15.35 -13.67
C GLY A 911 19.74 15.85 -15.11
N ASP A 912 20.78 16.66 -15.31
CA ASP A 912 21.00 17.41 -16.55
C ASP A 912 21.41 16.50 -17.73
N PRO A 913 22.33 15.52 -17.54
CA PRO A 913 22.73 14.60 -18.61
C PRO A 913 21.57 13.74 -19.14
N ALA A 914 20.84 13.11 -18.24
CA ALA A 914 19.67 12.29 -18.58
C ALA A 914 18.59 13.12 -19.29
N THR A 915 18.33 14.34 -18.81
CA THR A 915 17.33 15.24 -19.39
C THR A 915 17.69 15.62 -20.82
N ALA A 916 18.95 15.93 -21.11
CA ALA A 916 19.40 16.24 -22.46
C ALA A 916 19.20 15.07 -23.42
N LEU A 917 19.58 13.86 -23.00
CA LEU A 917 19.46 12.65 -23.83
C LEU A 917 18.01 12.21 -24.04
N ILE A 918 17.15 12.42 -23.03
CA ILE A 918 15.70 12.14 -23.12
C ILE A 918 14.99 13.16 -24.04
N LEU A 919 15.39 14.43 -24.00
CA LEU A 919 14.73 15.53 -24.70
C LEU A 919 15.35 15.87 -26.06
N ALA A 920 16.53 15.32 -26.37
CA ALA A 920 17.08 15.33 -27.70
C ALA A 920 16.12 14.59 -28.65
N SER A 921 15.18 15.33 -29.25
CA SER A 921 14.25 14.86 -30.29
C SER A 921 15.02 14.12 -31.39
N GLY A 922 14.66 12.85 -31.61
CA GLY A 922 15.34 11.93 -32.51
C GLY A 922 15.03 10.47 -32.16
N LYS A 923 15.81 9.56 -32.75
CA LYS A 923 15.70 8.10 -32.53
C LYS A 923 15.92 7.72 -31.04
N THR A 924 16.68 8.52 -30.30
CA THR A 924 16.99 8.39 -28.85
C THR A 924 15.77 8.37 -27.96
N ASN A 925 14.62 8.90 -28.41
CA ASN A 925 13.36 8.79 -27.66
C ASN A 925 12.86 7.34 -27.48
N GLN A 926 13.40 6.38 -28.24
CA GLN A 926 13.08 4.94 -28.13
C GLN A 926 14.02 4.18 -27.17
N ALA A 927 15.03 4.83 -26.60
CA ALA A 927 15.95 4.23 -25.64
C ALA A 927 15.35 4.23 -24.22
N SER A 928 15.78 3.26 -23.41
CA SER A 928 15.52 3.22 -21.97
C SER A 928 16.74 3.75 -21.22
N TYR A 929 16.53 4.32 -20.04
CA TYR A 929 17.58 5.04 -19.31
C TYR A 929 17.76 4.48 -17.90
N LEU A 930 19.01 4.33 -17.46
CA LEU A 930 19.35 4.03 -16.08
C LEU A 930 20.14 5.20 -15.50
N VAL A 931 19.54 5.89 -14.53
CA VAL A 931 20.08 7.11 -13.92
C VAL A 931 20.61 6.78 -12.54
N CYS A 932 21.91 6.91 -12.33
CA CYS A 932 22.59 6.56 -11.08
C CYS A 932 22.93 7.78 -10.24
N GLU A 933 22.76 7.68 -8.92
CA GLU A 933 23.26 8.63 -7.92
C GLU A 933 23.99 7.88 -6.83
N ALA A 934 25.21 8.32 -6.53
CA ALA A 934 26.02 7.73 -5.47
C ALA A 934 25.47 8.07 -4.07
N GLY A 935 25.56 7.10 -3.17
CA GLY A 935 25.19 7.20 -1.77
C GLY A 935 25.93 8.32 -1.01
N GLN A 936 25.41 8.71 0.16
CA GLN A 936 25.94 9.81 0.99
C GLN A 936 26.98 9.37 2.01
#